data_AF-A0AAN4PSG4-F1
#
_entry.id   AF-A0AAN4PSG4-F1
#
_cell.length_a   1.000
_cell.length_b   1.000
_cell.length_c   1.000
_cell.angle_alpha   90.00
_cell.angle_beta   90.00
_cell.angle_gamma   90.00
#
_symmetry.space_group_name_H-M   'P 1'
#
loop_
_entity.id
_entity.type
_entity.pdbx_description
1 polymer ?
#
loop_
_entity_poly.entity_id
_entity_poly.type
_entity_poly.pdbx_seq_one_letter_code
_entity_poly.pdbx_strand_id
1 'polypeptide(L)'
;MDQLNLTHFEGAANTAYLAQSRVPNVIACNVILLSVVSIAVAVRLYVRYRYYRIRSDDDVHVCTLFYLNVEYGSFSLISPDSNMGLVTRYGYGRHFELIADQPSTITMFLKLVFVTQLVYIIALNTIKVSFCVLYMHIFIPSRVLTSLCIALIILLIMECVEEIIVVILQCRPVQAAWDPTITGRCLNITLFYYISFGIKLATDIAIFVLPIPPLLRLRVRGLQKFGVILMFALGLLVCVTSIIRVTYIKNFSPDHTWFLVAPLNWSAVEVCVAIFISCLPSLKTLITLHWHIPSLVASRNRDSTTDPLSTRICTFFMGRGKEADHERHMSPDGTARHDIPLSENHPIGAILAGICPADICPSLNTIPQAKEIPEAPVTRLINPDMPSQTITLESQALRVKVLIDKDGAAFLKEVLPLPGTSPTPAFKNFSDSYAPLVEVRLAGEGTERNKSSKSLVGSYVGARLRYQSHEIDTAADSQTLHVRLQDGISGALVTSHLTIYEEFPVLRATASIQNGGDKDLVVTQLTSLVLGGLSTSSERWWHEYRLSVPNNSWFREAQWVEHDLPSLGVDDCGVYGRPDEHWGSLTHYSVSNRGTFSTEGHLPMGLLKHVSGKDTWLWQVENNGSWRWEIGDWKDSIYLAAGGPVETEHDWRERLAPGQEFTTVPVALCHVQDDYEKAFAAMTQYRRQIRRKHRDHDRLPIIFNDYMNCLMGDPTEEKVLALVDPVVKAGAEYFVIDAGWYADDSGWWDDVGLWEPSQKRFPSGFKELLSQIRNKGLIPGLWIEPEVIGVRSVVAKQLPDEAFFQRDGHRILEKNRYQLDYRHPTVREHMSAVIHRLVTEYGVGYFKFDYNIDVTQGTDINCSSPGSGQLEHNRAYLHWVNELHDRYPHLLIENCSSGAQRMDYAMLAVHALQSSSDQQDPERYPAIASALPTAVTPEQGAIWAYPQPAWDDELNAMTVVNSLLGRVHLSGRLDLLRPEQFDLIKDGMDVYRAIRADLPTATAFWPLGLPQWHDDWFSLGMAVTKRDVNGRECYYLSIWRRGGPESIDLPVKALCGRAVNAEILYPTRLPAMIEWLSNKGLLKVTISSEMGARLVKLTAE
;
A
#
# COMPACT_ATOMS: atom_id res chain seq x y z
N MET A 1 70.70 4.49 -31.92
CA MET A 1 71.91 5.34 -32.02
C MET A 1 71.64 6.34 -33.12
N ASP A 2 71.62 7.62 -32.80
CA ASP A 2 72.16 8.70 -33.62
C ASP A 2 72.33 9.93 -32.72
N GLN A 3 73.39 10.69 -32.94
CA GLN A 3 73.83 11.73 -32.01
C GLN A 3 73.10 13.06 -32.24
N LEU A 4 72.60 13.66 -31.17
CA LEU A 4 72.25 15.08 -31.14
C LEU A 4 73.21 15.81 -30.18
N ASN A 5 74.16 16.53 -30.77
CA ASN A 5 74.99 17.48 -30.05
C ASN A 5 74.13 18.62 -29.51
N LEU A 6 74.17 18.87 -28.20
CA LEU A 6 73.85 20.17 -27.62
C LEU A 6 74.99 20.61 -26.70
N THR A 7 75.99 21.24 -27.30
CA THR A 7 77.00 22.01 -26.58
C THR A 7 76.39 23.27 -25.98
N HIS A 8 76.60 23.45 -24.67
CA HIS A 8 76.55 24.72 -23.93
C HIS A 8 75.54 25.78 -24.41
N PHE A 9 74.33 25.73 -23.85
CA PHE A 9 73.63 26.95 -23.43
C PHE A 9 73.49 26.92 -21.91
N GLU A 10 74.15 27.90 -21.27
CA GLU A 10 74.00 28.34 -19.87
C GLU A 10 73.81 27.25 -18.78
N GLY A 11 74.84 27.04 -17.96
CA GLY A 11 74.75 26.14 -16.79
C GLY A 11 73.68 26.53 -15.76
N ALA A 12 73.22 27.79 -15.76
CA ALA A 12 72.06 28.26 -15.01
C ALA A 12 70.73 27.89 -15.69
N ALA A 13 70.65 27.89 -17.02
CA ALA A 13 69.45 27.50 -17.76
C ALA A 13 69.21 25.98 -17.68
N ASN A 14 70.24 25.15 -17.80
CA ASN A 14 70.06 23.69 -17.72
C ASN A 14 69.78 23.21 -16.28
N THR A 15 70.38 23.83 -15.25
CA THR A 15 69.99 23.54 -13.86
C THR A 15 68.60 24.07 -13.52
N ALA A 16 68.22 25.27 -14.01
CA ALA A 16 66.86 25.79 -13.85
C ALA A 16 65.81 24.95 -14.60
N TYR A 17 66.18 24.34 -15.74
CA TYR A 17 65.35 23.39 -16.50
C TYR A 17 65.16 22.08 -15.71
N LEU A 18 66.24 21.41 -15.30
CA LEU A 18 66.15 20.15 -14.54
C LEU A 18 65.56 20.32 -13.13
N ALA A 19 65.59 21.54 -12.57
CA ALA A 19 64.92 21.88 -11.31
C ALA A 19 63.40 22.10 -11.45
N GLN A 20 62.85 22.19 -12.67
CA GLN A 20 61.40 22.29 -12.84
C GLN A 20 60.73 20.99 -12.40
N SER A 21 59.56 21.11 -11.76
CA SER A 21 58.81 19.96 -11.23
C SER A 21 57.32 20.14 -11.45
N ARG A 22 56.70 19.15 -12.10
CA ARG A 22 55.24 19.00 -12.22
C ARG A 22 54.66 18.10 -11.12
N VAL A 23 55.49 17.58 -10.21
CA VAL A 23 55.05 16.78 -9.06
C VAL A 23 53.98 17.49 -8.21
N PRO A 24 54.07 18.81 -7.90
CA PRO A 24 53.01 19.52 -7.19
C PRO A 24 51.68 19.50 -7.95
N ASN A 25 51.71 19.61 -9.28
CA ASN A 25 50.52 19.58 -10.14
C ASN A 25 49.89 18.18 -10.18
N VAL A 26 50.71 17.11 -10.17
CA VAL A 26 50.25 15.72 -10.05
C VAL A 26 49.54 15.52 -8.71
N ILE A 27 50.18 15.89 -7.59
CA ILE A 27 49.63 15.69 -6.25
C ILE A 27 48.35 16.52 -6.08
N ALA A 28 48.38 17.82 -6.37
CA ALA A 28 47.21 18.69 -6.25
C ALA A 28 46.03 18.21 -7.10
N CYS A 29 46.27 17.84 -8.37
CA CYS A 29 45.22 17.33 -9.24
C CYS A 29 44.53 16.10 -8.65
N ASN A 30 45.30 15.08 -8.24
CA ASN A 30 44.71 13.83 -7.80
C ASN A 30 44.14 13.91 -6.37
N VAL A 31 44.76 14.66 -5.44
CA VAL A 31 44.20 14.87 -4.09
C VAL A 31 42.84 15.55 -4.15
N ILE A 32 42.71 16.61 -4.97
CA ILE A 32 41.44 17.33 -5.14
C ILE A 32 40.38 16.42 -5.76
N LEU A 33 40.70 15.73 -6.87
CA LEU A 33 39.76 14.86 -7.56
C LEU A 33 39.28 13.70 -6.69
N LEU A 34 40.19 13.01 -6.00
CA LEU A 34 39.83 11.93 -5.08
C LEU A 34 38.95 12.46 -3.95
N SER A 35 39.35 13.54 -3.26
CA SER A 35 38.57 14.09 -2.15
C SER A 35 37.13 14.40 -2.54
N VAL A 36 36.92 15.00 -3.72
CA VAL A 36 35.57 15.29 -4.25
C VAL A 36 34.78 14.01 -4.54
N VAL A 37 35.42 12.99 -5.13
CA VAL A 37 34.77 11.72 -5.47
C VAL A 37 34.48 10.89 -4.22
N SER A 38 35.40 10.79 -3.27
CA SER A 38 35.22 10.10 -1.98
C SER A 38 34.01 10.63 -1.22
N ILE A 39 33.84 11.96 -1.17
CA ILE A 39 32.66 12.60 -0.56
C ILE A 39 31.38 12.24 -1.33
N ALA A 40 31.41 12.30 -2.67
CA ALA A 40 30.25 11.97 -3.49
C ALA A 40 29.81 10.50 -3.38
N VAL A 41 30.77 9.56 -3.30
CA VAL A 41 30.52 8.13 -3.10
C VAL A 41 30.04 7.84 -1.67
N ALA A 42 30.63 8.48 -0.65
CA ALA A 42 30.17 8.36 0.74
C ALA A 42 28.72 8.85 0.90
N VAL A 43 28.36 9.99 0.28
CA VAL A 43 26.98 10.48 0.22
C VAL A 43 26.07 9.49 -0.53
N ARG A 44 26.52 8.93 -1.66
CA ARG A 44 25.76 7.90 -2.41
C ARG A 44 25.45 6.68 -1.55
N LEU A 45 26.45 6.16 -0.84
CA LEU A 45 26.32 5.02 0.07
C LEU A 45 25.39 5.33 1.25
N TYR A 46 25.62 6.45 1.94
CA TYR A 46 24.77 6.90 3.05
C TYR A 46 23.30 7.03 2.63
N VAL A 47 23.04 7.71 1.51
CA VAL A 47 21.68 7.92 1.01
C VAL A 47 21.01 6.59 0.65
N ARG A 48 21.70 5.69 -0.04
CA ARG A 48 21.15 4.38 -0.43
C ARG A 48 20.89 3.49 0.78
N TYR A 49 21.83 3.40 1.70
CA TYR A 49 21.70 2.63 2.94
C TYR A 49 20.55 3.16 3.82
N ARG A 50 20.48 4.48 4.03
CA ARG A 50 19.55 5.09 5.00
C ARG A 50 18.12 5.29 4.49
N TYR A 51 17.91 5.56 3.20
CA TYR A 51 16.61 5.98 2.66
C TYR A 51 15.96 5.01 1.66
N TYR A 52 16.71 4.01 1.16
CA TYR A 52 16.18 3.10 0.14
C TYR A 52 16.02 1.63 0.61
N ARG A 53 16.66 1.20 1.72
CA ARG A 53 16.49 -0.13 2.38
C ARG A 53 16.53 -1.37 1.46
N ILE A 54 17.12 -1.27 0.26
CA ILE A 54 17.30 -2.39 -0.67
C ILE A 54 18.71 -2.97 -0.47
N ARG A 55 18.81 -4.29 -0.27
CA ARG A 55 20.05 -4.99 0.07
C ARG A 55 20.71 -5.73 -1.12
N SER A 56 20.21 -5.51 -2.34
CA SER A 56 20.69 -6.17 -3.58
C SER A 56 20.60 -5.26 -4.82
N ASP A 57 21.02 -4.00 -4.71
CA ASP A 57 21.28 -3.15 -5.88
C ASP A 57 22.70 -3.45 -6.41
N ASP A 58 22.84 -4.30 -7.44
CA ASP A 58 24.13 -4.64 -8.04
C ASP A 58 24.94 -3.39 -8.46
N ASP A 59 24.26 -2.35 -8.94
CA ASP A 59 24.84 -1.04 -9.30
C ASP A 59 25.65 -0.39 -8.17
N VAL A 60 25.22 -0.52 -6.91
CA VAL A 60 25.90 0.09 -5.76
C VAL A 60 27.14 -0.71 -5.41
N HIS A 61 27.05 -2.05 -5.45
CA HIS A 61 28.21 -2.91 -5.22
C HIS A 61 29.28 -2.75 -6.29
N VAL A 62 28.89 -2.72 -7.58
CA VAL A 62 29.79 -2.47 -8.70
C VAL A 62 30.48 -1.12 -8.55
N CYS A 63 29.75 -0.02 -8.34
CA CYS A 63 30.35 1.31 -8.13
C CYS A 63 31.27 1.40 -6.89
N THR A 64 31.04 0.61 -5.85
CA THR A 64 31.79 0.68 -4.59
C THR A 64 33.07 -0.16 -4.64
N LEU A 65 32.98 -1.41 -5.11
CA LEU A 65 34.14 -2.25 -5.43
C LEU A 65 35.07 -1.53 -6.42
N PHE A 66 34.47 -0.83 -7.38
CA PHE A 66 35.15 0.00 -8.33
C PHE A 66 35.90 1.19 -7.71
N TYR A 67 35.21 2.01 -6.90
CA TYR A 67 35.83 3.13 -6.20
C TYR A 67 37.01 2.65 -5.34
N LEU A 68 36.87 1.52 -4.64
CA LEU A 68 37.96 0.92 -3.86
C LEU A 68 39.16 0.50 -4.72
N ASN A 69 38.94 -0.02 -5.95
CA ASN A 69 40.03 -0.34 -6.88
C ASN A 69 40.74 0.92 -7.42
N VAL A 70 39.99 1.97 -7.76
CA VAL A 70 40.55 3.25 -8.23
C VAL A 70 41.28 3.96 -7.09
N GLU A 71 40.75 3.92 -5.87
CA GLU A 71 41.41 4.43 -4.67
C GLU A 71 42.72 3.69 -4.41
N TYR A 72 42.74 2.34 -4.45
CA TYR A 72 43.98 1.55 -4.29
C TYR A 72 45.06 1.89 -5.34
N GLY A 73 44.64 2.05 -6.60
CA GLY A 73 45.52 2.47 -7.70
C GLY A 73 46.02 3.92 -7.55
N SER A 74 45.20 4.81 -7.00
CA SER A 74 45.52 6.23 -6.85
C SER A 74 46.29 6.55 -5.55
N PHE A 75 46.05 5.81 -4.47
CA PHE A 75 46.86 5.88 -3.25
C PHE A 75 48.33 5.59 -3.53
N SER A 76 48.57 4.64 -4.46
CA SER A 76 49.89 4.28 -4.99
C SER A 76 50.60 5.44 -5.72
N LEU A 77 49.85 6.48 -6.14
CA LEU A 77 50.35 7.68 -6.81
C LEU A 77 50.57 8.88 -5.85
N ILE A 78 49.98 8.90 -4.65
CA ILE A 78 49.67 10.15 -3.92
C ILE A 78 50.12 10.21 -2.45
N SER A 79 50.18 9.10 -1.69
CA SER A 79 50.35 9.12 -0.22
C SER A 79 51.55 9.95 0.29
N PRO A 80 51.34 10.97 1.16
CA PRO A 80 52.43 11.72 1.81
C PRO A 80 53.01 11.04 3.05
N ASP A 81 52.16 10.45 3.91
CA ASP A 81 52.49 10.15 5.32
C ASP A 81 52.83 8.68 5.62
N SER A 82 53.02 7.85 4.58
CA SER A 82 53.54 6.48 4.72
C SER A 82 54.67 6.18 3.75
N ASN A 83 55.82 6.82 3.99
CA ASN A 83 57.11 6.48 3.40
C ASN A 83 57.14 6.42 1.85
N MET A 84 56.93 7.61 1.25
CA MET A 84 57.37 8.00 -0.12
C MET A 84 56.44 7.60 -1.29
N GLY A 85 55.69 8.59 -1.81
CA GLY A 85 54.80 8.45 -2.97
C GLY A 85 55.44 7.79 -4.18
N LEU A 86 54.91 6.63 -4.57
CA LEU A 86 55.69 5.59 -5.25
C LEU A 86 56.12 6.00 -6.67
N VAL A 87 55.23 6.53 -7.50
CA VAL A 87 55.54 6.83 -8.92
C VAL A 87 56.32 8.14 -9.09
N THR A 88 56.02 9.17 -8.27
CA THR A 88 56.76 10.45 -8.27
C THR A 88 58.17 10.31 -7.70
N ARG A 89 58.39 9.33 -6.80
CA ARG A 89 59.72 8.91 -6.35
C ARG A 89 60.59 8.39 -7.50
N TYR A 90 59.99 7.73 -8.49
CA TYR A 90 60.68 7.21 -9.67
C TYR A 90 60.69 8.18 -10.87
N GLY A 91 60.57 9.49 -10.62
CA GLY A 91 60.82 10.54 -11.61
C GLY A 91 59.60 11.06 -12.38
N TYR A 92 58.40 10.52 -12.15
CA TYR A 92 57.18 11.04 -12.78
C TYR A 92 56.93 12.52 -12.42
N GLY A 93 56.72 13.36 -13.44
CA GLY A 93 56.62 14.81 -13.26
C GLY A 93 57.94 15.53 -13.07
N ARG A 94 59.07 14.87 -13.35
CA ARG A 94 60.40 15.47 -13.53
C ARG A 94 60.94 15.12 -14.91
N HIS A 95 61.89 15.90 -15.40
CA HIS A 95 62.57 15.65 -16.67
C HIS A 95 63.32 14.31 -16.65
N PHE A 96 63.15 13.49 -17.70
CA PHE A 96 63.69 12.13 -17.82
C PHE A 96 65.21 12.08 -17.64
N GLU A 97 65.92 13.11 -18.11
CA GLU A 97 67.36 13.30 -17.95
C GLU A 97 67.82 13.27 -16.48
N LEU A 98 66.96 13.64 -15.53
CA LEU A 98 67.23 13.54 -14.08
C LEU A 98 67.29 12.09 -13.55
N ILE A 99 66.67 11.14 -14.26
CA ILE A 99 66.63 9.71 -13.89
C ILE A 99 67.30 8.79 -14.91
N ALA A 100 67.83 9.33 -16.02
CA ALA A 100 68.39 8.58 -17.13
C ALA A 100 69.52 7.63 -16.70
N ASP A 101 70.34 8.05 -15.74
CA ASP A 101 71.45 7.27 -15.18
C ASP A 101 71.03 6.23 -14.12
N GLN A 102 69.73 6.02 -13.89
CA GLN A 102 69.20 5.10 -12.88
C GLN A 102 68.27 4.03 -13.51
N PRO A 103 68.82 2.93 -14.05
CA PRO A 103 68.02 1.88 -14.71
C PRO A 103 66.94 1.26 -13.82
N SER A 104 67.21 1.05 -12.53
CA SER A 104 66.23 0.50 -11.58
C SER A 104 65.05 1.45 -11.34
N THR A 105 65.31 2.76 -11.33
CA THR A 105 64.30 3.82 -11.22
C THR A 105 63.40 3.83 -12.45
N ILE A 106 63.99 3.79 -13.66
CA ILE A 106 63.25 3.73 -14.93
C ILE A 106 62.39 2.46 -15.01
N THR A 107 62.95 1.29 -14.71
CA THR A 107 62.22 0.01 -14.73
C THR A 107 61.05 -0.01 -13.76
N MET A 108 61.18 0.62 -12.58
CA MET A 108 60.06 0.71 -11.63
C MET A 108 59.00 1.73 -12.08
N PHE A 109 59.40 2.88 -12.64
CA PHE A 109 58.47 3.82 -13.26
C PHE A 109 57.64 3.16 -14.37
N LEU A 110 58.27 2.42 -15.29
CA LEU A 110 57.58 1.74 -16.38
C LEU A 110 56.64 0.62 -15.88
N LYS A 111 57.02 -0.14 -14.84
CA LYS A 111 56.11 -1.11 -14.19
C LYS A 111 54.87 -0.45 -13.61
N LEU A 112 55.03 0.70 -12.96
CA LEU A 112 53.91 1.42 -12.36
C LEU A 112 53.01 2.06 -13.43
N VAL A 113 53.59 2.57 -14.52
CA VAL A 113 52.84 3.03 -15.72
C VAL A 113 52.07 1.87 -16.37
N PHE A 114 52.65 0.67 -16.45
CA PHE A 114 51.98 -0.53 -16.97
C PHE A 114 50.78 -0.95 -16.11
N VAL A 115 50.93 -1.01 -14.78
CA VAL A 115 49.82 -1.29 -13.85
C VAL A 115 48.73 -0.20 -13.94
N THR A 116 49.13 1.07 -14.04
CA THR A 116 48.19 2.20 -14.16
C THR A 116 47.33 2.10 -15.42
N GLN A 117 47.86 1.61 -16.54
CA GLN A 117 47.08 1.37 -17.77
C GLN A 117 46.00 0.30 -17.58
N LEU A 118 46.34 -0.83 -16.95
CA LEU A 118 45.38 -1.90 -16.68
C LEU A 118 44.27 -1.45 -15.73
N VAL A 119 44.63 -0.74 -14.65
CA VAL A 119 43.66 -0.14 -13.72
C VAL A 119 42.76 0.85 -14.46
N TYR A 120 43.31 1.69 -15.35
CA TYR A 120 42.53 2.63 -16.15
C TYR A 120 41.54 1.96 -17.13
N ILE A 121 41.90 0.84 -17.77
CA ILE A 121 41.01 0.13 -18.70
C ILE A 121 39.81 -0.48 -17.96
N ILE A 122 40.09 -1.14 -16.83
CA ILE A 122 39.04 -1.65 -15.92
C ILE A 122 38.23 -0.49 -15.34
N ALA A 123 38.89 0.64 -15.06
CA ALA A 123 38.27 1.86 -14.56
C ALA A 123 37.17 2.35 -15.52
N LEU A 124 37.55 2.64 -16.76
CA LEU A 124 36.62 3.27 -17.69
C LEU A 124 35.44 2.34 -18.04
N ASN A 125 35.70 1.06 -18.30
CA ASN A 125 34.66 0.12 -18.74
C ASN A 125 33.61 -0.19 -17.66
N THR A 126 34.00 -0.32 -16.40
CA THR A 126 33.05 -0.63 -15.32
C THR A 126 32.07 0.52 -15.07
N ILE A 127 32.52 1.78 -15.19
CA ILE A 127 31.64 2.95 -15.11
C ILE A 127 30.65 2.97 -16.28
N LYS A 128 31.13 2.70 -17.51
CA LYS A 128 30.28 2.61 -18.71
C LYS A 128 29.19 1.54 -18.59
N VAL A 129 29.51 0.38 -18.01
CA VAL A 129 28.53 -0.67 -17.68
C VAL A 129 27.52 -0.17 -16.64
N SER A 130 27.97 0.49 -15.58
CA SER A 130 27.06 1.05 -14.55
C SER A 130 26.09 2.10 -15.12
N PHE A 131 26.52 2.94 -16.08
CA PHE A 131 25.59 3.84 -16.79
C PHE A 131 24.53 3.06 -17.58
N CYS A 132 24.89 1.96 -18.24
CA CYS A 132 23.94 1.16 -19.00
C CYS A 132 22.90 0.47 -18.10
N VAL A 133 23.32 -0.10 -16.96
CA VAL A 133 22.40 -0.69 -15.97
C VAL A 133 21.52 0.37 -15.32
N LEU A 134 22.09 1.54 -15.01
CA LEU A 134 21.33 2.70 -14.53
C LEU A 134 20.24 3.14 -15.53
N TYR A 135 20.51 3.15 -16.83
CA TYR A 135 19.50 3.44 -17.85
C TYR A 135 18.43 2.36 -17.93
N MET A 136 18.79 1.08 -17.82
CA MET A 136 17.79 0.01 -17.73
C MET A 136 16.87 0.20 -16.52
N HIS A 137 17.40 0.62 -15.36
CA HIS A 137 16.61 0.93 -14.15
C HIS A 137 15.74 2.19 -14.27
N ILE A 138 16.18 3.25 -14.96
CA ILE A 138 15.38 4.49 -15.12
C ILE A 138 14.27 4.31 -16.17
N PHE A 139 14.55 3.60 -17.27
CA PHE A 139 13.70 3.57 -18.47
C PHE A 139 13.03 2.21 -18.74
N ILE A 140 12.79 1.42 -17.69
CA ILE A 140 12.26 0.03 -17.68
C ILE A 140 11.16 -0.31 -18.73
N PRO A 141 10.17 0.56 -19.08
CA PRO A 141 9.15 0.20 -20.06
C PRO A 141 9.65 -0.04 -21.49
N SER A 142 10.85 0.43 -21.85
CA SER A 142 11.34 0.42 -23.24
C SER A 142 12.18 -0.81 -23.56
N ARG A 143 11.54 -1.87 -24.08
CA ARG A 143 12.23 -3.11 -24.52
C ARG A 143 13.39 -2.82 -25.49
N VAL A 144 13.23 -1.88 -26.42
CA VAL A 144 14.27 -1.48 -27.38
C VAL A 144 15.50 -0.91 -26.67
N LEU A 145 15.28 -0.01 -25.69
CA LEU A 145 16.38 0.59 -24.93
C LEU A 145 17.10 -0.46 -24.08
N THR A 146 16.37 -1.34 -23.40
CA THR A 146 16.96 -2.44 -22.62
C THR A 146 17.80 -3.37 -23.49
N SER A 147 17.32 -3.77 -24.68
CA SER A 147 18.11 -4.59 -25.61
C SER A 147 19.37 -3.87 -26.11
N LEU A 148 19.30 -2.56 -26.37
CA LEU A 148 20.46 -1.76 -26.77
C LEU A 148 21.48 -1.59 -25.62
N CYS A 149 21.01 -1.39 -24.38
CA CYS A 149 21.88 -1.38 -23.19
C CYS A 149 22.60 -2.73 -23.01
N ILE A 150 21.90 -3.86 -23.15
CA ILE A 150 22.50 -5.20 -23.03
C ILE A 150 23.54 -5.43 -24.13
N ALA A 151 23.22 -5.09 -25.39
CA ALA A 151 24.18 -5.20 -26.50
C ALA A 151 25.43 -4.33 -26.29
N LEU A 152 25.26 -3.13 -25.72
CA LEU A 152 26.36 -2.22 -25.40
C LEU A 152 27.19 -2.71 -24.21
N ILE A 153 26.59 -3.30 -23.17
CA ILE A 153 27.31 -3.96 -22.07
C ILE A 153 28.18 -5.11 -22.60
N ILE A 154 27.66 -5.94 -23.50
CA ILE A 154 28.43 -7.03 -24.12
C ILE A 154 29.61 -6.46 -24.93
N LEU A 155 29.40 -5.39 -25.69
CA LEU A 155 30.48 -4.70 -26.43
C LEU A 155 31.57 -4.15 -25.51
N LEU A 156 31.19 -3.49 -24.41
CA LEU A 156 32.13 -2.93 -23.41
C LEU A 156 32.94 -4.02 -22.69
N ILE A 157 32.34 -5.17 -22.41
CA ILE A 157 33.05 -6.32 -21.82
C ILE A 157 34.09 -6.87 -22.83
N MET A 158 33.73 -6.99 -24.11
CA MET A 158 34.67 -7.41 -25.15
C MET A 158 35.81 -6.40 -25.37
N GLU A 159 35.51 -5.09 -25.37
CA GLU A 159 36.50 -4.00 -25.43
C GLU A 159 37.48 -4.09 -24.26
N CYS A 160 36.97 -4.21 -23.02
CA CYS A 160 37.79 -4.33 -21.82
C CYS A 160 38.75 -5.54 -21.87
N VAL A 161 38.24 -6.71 -22.29
CA VAL A 161 39.05 -7.94 -22.39
C VAL A 161 40.11 -7.84 -23.49
N GLU A 162 39.77 -7.27 -24.66
CA GLU A 162 40.72 -7.07 -25.76
C GLU A 162 41.88 -6.16 -25.33
N GLU A 163 41.57 -5.00 -24.75
CA GLU A 163 42.59 -4.03 -24.38
C GLU A 163 43.51 -4.53 -23.25
N ILE A 164 42.96 -5.26 -22.27
CA ILE A 164 43.76 -5.92 -21.23
C ILE A 164 44.75 -6.92 -21.85
N ILE A 165 44.30 -7.73 -22.81
CA ILE A 165 45.16 -8.68 -23.52
C ILE A 165 46.25 -7.95 -24.32
N VAL A 166 45.91 -6.86 -25.02
CA VAL A 166 46.89 -6.08 -25.80
C VAL A 166 47.93 -5.42 -24.91
N VAL A 167 47.55 -4.80 -23.78
CA VAL A 167 48.50 -4.20 -22.83
C VAL A 167 49.39 -5.27 -22.21
N ILE A 168 48.82 -6.41 -21.76
CA ILE A 168 49.61 -7.51 -21.18
C ILE A 168 50.60 -8.10 -22.19
N LEU A 169 50.23 -8.20 -23.48
CA LEU A 169 51.04 -8.80 -24.53
C LEU A 169 51.73 -7.78 -25.45
N GLN A 170 51.84 -6.51 -25.02
CA GLN A 170 52.32 -5.41 -25.86
C GLN A 170 53.77 -5.56 -26.36
N CYS A 171 54.57 -6.39 -25.69
CA CYS A 171 55.93 -6.74 -26.08
C CYS A 171 56.16 -8.25 -26.05
N ARG A 172 57.06 -8.73 -26.91
CA ARG A 172 57.57 -10.11 -26.89
C ARG A 172 59.09 -10.09 -26.74
N PRO A 173 59.66 -10.62 -25.64
CA PRO A 173 58.98 -11.11 -24.43
C PRO A 173 58.31 -9.96 -23.64
N VAL A 174 57.31 -10.27 -22.81
CA VAL A 174 56.47 -9.27 -22.11
C VAL A 174 57.30 -8.34 -21.23
N GLN A 175 58.39 -8.84 -20.64
CA GLN A 175 59.30 -8.09 -19.77
C GLN A 175 59.92 -6.86 -20.46
N ALA A 176 60.07 -6.87 -21.79
CA ALA A 176 60.55 -5.72 -22.56
C ALA A 176 59.56 -4.51 -22.56
N ALA A 177 58.34 -4.69 -22.03
CA ALA A 177 57.39 -3.60 -21.79
C ALA A 177 57.83 -2.63 -20.69
N TRP A 178 58.67 -3.08 -19.75
CA TRP A 178 59.12 -2.27 -18.60
C TRP A 178 60.61 -2.38 -18.30
N ASP A 179 61.33 -3.27 -18.96
CA ASP A 179 62.78 -3.40 -18.85
C ASP A 179 63.45 -3.07 -20.20
N PRO A 180 64.01 -1.85 -20.36
CA PRO A 180 64.62 -1.42 -21.62
C PRO A 180 65.96 -2.13 -21.92
N THR A 181 66.49 -2.95 -21.00
CA THR A 181 67.70 -3.75 -21.23
C THR A 181 67.41 -5.03 -22.02
N ILE A 182 66.15 -5.44 -22.10
CA ILE A 182 65.71 -6.66 -22.79
C ILE A 182 65.37 -6.33 -24.25
N THR A 183 66.10 -6.92 -25.20
CA THR A 183 65.79 -6.78 -26.63
C THR A 183 64.49 -7.53 -26.97
N GLY A 184 63.39 -6.80 -27.10
CA GLY A 184 62.08 -7.35 -27.45
C GLY A 184 61.43 -6.64 -28.64
N ARG A 185 60.46 -7.30 -29.29
CA ARG A 185 59.61 -6.70 -30.33
C ARG A 185 58.29 -6.27 -29.71
N CYS A 186 58.02 -4.97 -29.71
CA CYS A 186 56.78 -4.40 -29.20
C CYS A 186 55.80 -4.00 -30.31
N LEU A 187 54.51 -3.95 -29.97
CA LEU A 187 53.45 -3.40 -30.82
C LEU A 187 53.61 -1.87 -30.94
N ASN A 188 53.08 -1.30 -32.03
CA ASN A 188 52.98 0.14 -32.17
C ASN A 188 51.86 0.66 -31.25
N ILE A 189 52.22 0.95 -29.99
CA ILE A 189 51.28 1.37 -28.96
C ILE A 189 50.58 2.70 -29.30
N THR A 190 51.23 3.56 -30.10
CA THR A 190 50.63 4.82 -30.59
C THR A 190 49.47 4.54 -31.54
N LEU A 191 49.65 3.61 -32.49
CA LEU A 191 48.58 3.19 -33.40
C LEU A 191 47.43 2.52 -32.64
N PHE A 192 47.75 1.65 -31.67
CA PHE A 192 46.75 1.03 -30.79
C PHE A 192 45.95 2.07 -30.01
N TYR A 193 46.61 3.07 -29.39
CA TYR A 193 45.90 4.13 -28.67
C TYR A 193 45.01 5.00 -29.55
N TYR A 194 45.34 5.23 -30.84
CA TYR A 194 44.41 5.92 -31.76
C TYR A 194 43.17 5.08 -32.09
N ILE A 195 43.33 3.76 -32.25
CA ILE A 195 42.22 2.84 -32.52
C ILE A 195 41.32 2.70 -31.28
N SER A 196 41.93 2.41 -30.12
CA SER A 196 41.29 2.39 -28.80
C SER A 196 40.55 3.70 -28.50
N PHE A 197 41.16 4.86 -28.75
CA PHE A 197 40.49 6.16 -28.61
C PHE A 197 39.25 6.28 -29.51
N GLY A 198 39.33 5.84 -30.77
CA GLY A 198 38.19 5.87 -31.68
C GLY A 198 37.03 5.00 -31.22
N ILE A 199 37.32 3.79 -30.70
CA ILE A 199 36.32 2.87 -30.13
C ILE A 199 35.73 3.45 -28.85
N LYS A 200 36.56 3.91 -27.91
CA LYS A 200 36.13 4.53 -26.64
C LYS A 200 35.23 5.73 -26.86
N LEU A 201 35.63 6.65 -27.75
CA LEU A 201 34.82 7.82 -28.09
C LEU A 201 33.48 7.41 -28.72
N ALA A 202 33.46 6.36 -29.56
CA ALA A 202 32.22 5.83 -30.13
C ALA A 202 31.32 5.19 -29.06
N THR A 203 31.87 4.43 -28.10
CA THR A 203 31.07 3.86 -27.00
C THR A 203 30.59 4.93 -26.01
N ASP A 204 31.38 5.97 -25.73
CA ASP A 204 30.95 7.11 -24.92
C ASP A 204 29.81 7.92 -25.60
N ILE A 205 29.94 8.19 -26.90
CA ILE A 205 28.86 8.83 -27.68
C ILE A 205 27.62 7.93 -27.72
N ALA A 206 27.77 6.61 -27.84
CA ALA A 206 26.65 5.68 -27.83
C ALA A 206 25.89 5.73 -26.49
N ILE A 207 26.60 5.61 -25.35
CA ILE A 207 26.01 5.72 -24.00
C ILE A 207 25.32 7.07 -23.83
N PHE A 208 25.95 8.16 -24.29
CA PHE A 208 25.39 9.52 -24.20
C PHE A 208 24.11 9.70 -25.03
N VAL A 209 24.08 9.20 -26.27
CA VAL A 209 22.93 9.37 -27.18
C VAL A 209 21.75 8.47 -26.79
N LEU A 210 22.01 7.30 -26.24
CA LEU A 210 21.02 6.25 -25.99
C LEU A 210 19.76 6.70 -25.19
N PRO A 211 19.86 7.48 -24.09
CA PRO A 211 18.69 8.00 -23.38
C PRO A 211 18.09 9.30 -23.98
N ILE A 212 18.69 9.92 -25.01
CA ILE A 212 18.20 11.19 -25.55
C ILE A 212 16.80 11.06 -26.18
N PRO A 213 16.49 10.07 -27.05
CA PRO A 213 15.16 9.94 -27.65
C PRO A 213 13.98 9.82 -26.66
N PRO A 214 14.05 9.01 -25.57
CA PRO A 214 12.99 9.01 -24.56
C PRO A 214 12.96 10.32 -23.72
N LEU A 215 14.11 10.96 -23.47
CA LEU A 215 14.15 12.23 -22.72
C LEU A 215 13.62 13.43 -23.51
N LEU A 216 13.77 13.47 -24.83
CA LEU A 216 13.19 14.53 -25.67
C LEU A 216 11.66 14.45 -25.77
N ARG A 217 11.07 13.28 -25.46
CA ARG A 217 9.62 13.09 -25.35
C ARG A 217 9.05 13.53 -24.00
N LEU A 218 9.91 13.82 -23.02
CA LEU A 218 9.54 14.18 -21.66
C LEU A 218 9.15 15.67 -21.50
N ARG A 219 7.93 15.93 -21.03
CA ARG A 219 7.46 17.27 -20.67
C ARG A 219 7.74 17.60 -19.20
N VAL A 220 8.96 18.05 -18.90
CA VAL A 220 9.46 18.33 -17.53
C VAL A 220 9.62 19.83 -17.26
N ARG A 221 9.30 20.28 -16.04
CA ARG A 221 9.43 21.70 -15.63
C ARG A 221 10.90 22.12 -15.41
N GLY A 222 11.16 23.43 -15.50
CA GLY A 222 12.50 24.02 -15.74
C GLY A 222 13.64 23.52 -14.85
N LEU A 223 13.46 23.44 -13.52
CA LEU A 223 14.53 22.99 -12.60
C LEU A 223 14.86 21.49 -12.74
N GLN A 224 13.86 20.65 -13.03
CA GLN A 224 14.07 19.22 -13.27
C GLN A 224 14.78 19.03 -14.63
N LYS A 225 14.36 19.79 -15.64
CA LYS A 225 15.01 19.85 -16.95
C LYS A 225 16.47 20.32 -16.84
N PHE A 226 16.77 21.29 -15.97
CA PHE A 226 18.15 21.73 -15.68
C PHE A 226 19.01 20.62 -15.07
N GLY A 227 18.50 19.87 -14.09
CA GLY A 227 19.25 18.74 -13.49
C GLY A 227 19.56 17.62 -14.49
N VAL A 228 18.61 17.31 -15.38
CA VAL A 228 18.83 16.39 -16.50
C VAL A 228 19.86 16.98 -17.47
N ILE A 229 19.65 18.21 -17.98
CA ILE A 229 20.58 18.88 -18.90
C ILE A 229 22.00 18.97 -18.33
N LEU A 230 22.16 19.21 -17.02
CA LEU A 230 23.47 19.26 -16.36
C LEU A 230 24.16 17.88 -16.38
N MET A 231 23.41 16.79 -16.12
CA MET A 231 23.93 15.43 -16.24
C MET A 231 24.40 15.12 -17.68
N PHE A 232 23.67 15.59 -18.70
CA PHE A 232 24.09 15.45 -20.10
C PHE A 232 25.27 16.37 -20.47
N ALA A 233 25.29 17.63 -20.03
CA ALA A 233 26.40 18.54 -20.27
C ALA A 233 27.72 18.03 -19.65
N LEU A 234 27.64 17.37 -18.49
CA LEU A 234 28.78 16.70 -17.86
C LEU A 234 29.15 15.38 -18.55
N GLY A 235 28.20 14.64 -19.15
CA GLY A 235 28.51 13.50 -20.03
C GLY A 235 29.31 13.92 -21.27
N LEU A 236 29.00 15.08 -21.86
CA LEU A 236 29.79 15.67 -22.95
C LEU A 236 31.20 16.06 -22.49
N LEU A 237 31.38 16.46 -21.23
CA LEU A 237 32.70 16.78 -20.66
C LEU A 237 33.62 15.56 -20.66
N VAL A 238 33.11 14.34 -20.41
CA VAL A 238 33.91 13.09 -20.50
C VAL A 238 34.50 12.95 -21.91
N CYS A 239 33.66 13.04 -22.96
CA CYS A 239 34.11 12.99 -24.35
C CYS A 239 35.15 14.07 -24.68
N VAL A 240 34.97 15.29 -24.14
CA VAL A 240 35.93 16.40 -24.29
C VAL A 240 37.27 16.06 -23.61
N THR A 241 37.27 15.44 -22.42
CA THR A 241 38.51 15.00 -21.77
C THR A 241 39.23 13.91 -22.55
N SER A 242 38.50 12.97 -23.16
CA SER A 242 39.06 11.95 -24.05
C SER A 242 39.74 12.59 -25.28
N ILE A 243 39.07 13.56 -25.91
CA ILE A 243 39.60 14.31 -27.06
C ILE A 243 40.83 15.13 -26.67
N ILE A 244 40.78 15.86 -25.55
CA ILE A 244 41.95 16.62 -25.05
C ILE A 244 43.13 15.68 -24.82
N ARG A 245 42.90 14.51 -24.20
CA ARG A 245 43.94 13.50 -23.99
C ARG A 245 44.58 13.02 -25.30
N VAL A 246 43.81 12.75 -26.36
CA VAL A 246 44.39 12.28 -27.64
C VAL A 246 45.29 13.34 -28.30
N THR A 247 45.07 14.64 -28.03
CA THR A 247 45.98 15.69 -28.54
C THR A 247 47.40 15.58 -27.99
N TYR A 248 47.56 15.07 -26.76
CA TYR A 248 48.88 14.85 -26.15
C TYR A 248 49.56 13.57 -26.66
N ILE A 249 48.82 12.60 -27.22
CA ILE A 249 49.37 11.36 -27.79
C ILE A 249 50.18 11.64 -29.08
N LYS A 250 49.97 12.79 -29.75
CA LYS A 250 50.80 13.24 -30.88
C LYS A 250 52.25 13.58 -30.52
N ASN A 251 52.54 13.88 -29.25
CA ASN A 251 53.81 14.48 -28.82
C ASN A 251 54.59 13.54 -27.89
N PHE A 252 54.95 12.35 -28.38
CA PHE A 252 55.90 11.46 -27.70
C PHE A 252 57.32 12.07 -27.72
N SER A 253 57.58 12.93 -26.74
CA SER A 253 58.91 13.47 -26.44
C SER A 253 59.82 12.37 -25.87
N PRO A 254 61.15 12.39 -26.12
CA PRO A 254 62.10 11.55 -25.39
C PRO A 254 62.04 11.77 -23.88
N ASP A 255 61.57 12.94 -23.43
CA ASP A 255 61.30 13.25 -22.03
C ASP A 255 59.95 12.69 -21.54
N HIS A 256 59.83 11.36 -21.55
CA HIS A 256 58.54 10.72 -21.34
C HIS A 256 57.95 10.97 -19.94
N THR A 257 58.78 11.04 -18.89
CA THR A 257 58.34 11.25 -17.49
C THR A 257 57.75 12.64 -17.23
N TRP A 258 58.17 13.67 -17.96
CA TRP A 258 57.66 15.03 -17.84
C TRP A 258 56.35 15.24 -18.63
N PHE A 259 56.32 14.74 -19.87
CA PHE A 259 55.20 14.97 -20.77
C PHE A 259 54.00 14.06 -20.47
N LEU A 260 54.20 12.85 -19.92
CA LEU A 260 53.13 11.93 -19.53
C LEU A 260 52.21 12.46 -18.42
N VAL A 261 52.63 13.49 -17.67
CA VAL A 261 51.81 14.14 -16.62
C VAL A 261 50.46 14.62 -17.15
N ALA A 262 50.43 15.26 -18.33
CA ALA A 262 49.18 15.78 -18.87
C ALA A 262 48.21 14.65 -19.31
N PRO A 263 48.62 13.66 -20.13
CA PRO A 263 47.79 12.49 -20.45
C PRO A 263 47.21 11.75 -19.23
N LEU A 264 48.02 11.53 -18.18
CA LEU A 264 47.59 10.77 -17.01
C LEU A 264 46.71 11.61 -16.08
N ASN A 265 47.01 12.89 -15.85
CA ASN A 265 46.10 13.77 -15.11
C ASN A 265 44.75 13.91 -15.84
N TRP A 266 44.73 14.02 -17.17
CA TRP A 266 43.47 14.02 -17.93
C TRP A 266 42.73 12.67 -17.86
N SER A 267 43.44 11.54 -17.82
CA SER A 267 42.81 10.22 -17.57
C SER A 267 42.22 10.11 -16.16
N ALA A 268 42.87 10.71 -15.15
CA ALA A 268 42.33 10.80 -13.79
C ALA A 268 41.10 11.70 -13.70
N VAL A 269 41.11 12.86 -14.39
CA VAL A 269 39.92 13.73 -14.53
C VAL A 269 38.77 12.97 -15.21
N GLU A 270 39.03 12.29 -16.33
CA GLU A 270 38.03 11.49 -17.09
C GLU A 270 37.32 10.48 -16.18
N VAL A 271 38.08 9.67 -15.44
CA VAL A 271 37.54 8.68 -14.49
C VAL A 271 36.81 9.35 -13.32
N CYS A 272 37.41 10.36 -12.68
CA CYS A 272 36.80 11.01 -11.50
C CYS A 272 35.52 11.78 -11.84
N VAL A 273 35.47 12.44 -13.00
CA VAL A 273 34.26 13.11 -13.52
C VAL A 273 33.17 12.08 -13.79
N ALA A 274 33.50 10.94 -14.42
CA ALA A 274 32.52 9.89 -14.69
C ALA A 274 31.94 9.25 -13.40
N ILE A 275 32.75 9.02 -12.36
CA ILE A 275 32.26 8.58 -11.03
C ILE A 275 31.39 9.67 -10.37
N PHE A 276 31.82 10.93 -10.42
CA PHE A 276 31.06 12.03 -9.83
C PHE A 276 29.68 12.19 -10.47
N ILE A 277 29.59 12.11 -11.80
CA ILE A 277 28.33 12.14 -12.56
C ILE A 277 27.41 11.00 -12.13
N SER A 278 27.91 9.77 -11.97
CA SER A 278 27.09 8.64 -11.54
C SER A 278 26.53 8.83 -10.12
N CYS A 279 27.24 9.59 -9.26
CA CYS A 279 26.84 9.90 -7.88
C CYS A 279 25.86 11.08 -7.73
N LEU A 280 25.76 11.97 -8.74
CA LEU A 280 24.91 13.17 -8.69
C LEU A 280 23.45 12.96 -8.24
N PRO A 281 22.74 11.88 -8.65
CA PRO A 281 21.35 11.65 -8.22
C PRO A 281 21.21 11.55 -6.69
N SER A 282 22.13 10.84 -6.02
CA SER A 282 22.11 10.72 -4.55
C SER A 282 22.53 12.01 -3.84
N LEU A 283 23.46 12.79 -4.41
CA LEU A 283 23.84 14.08 -3.84
C LEU A 283 22.67 15.06 -3.84
N LYS A 284 21.90 15.11 -4.94
CA LYS A 284 20.68 15.92 -5.01
C LYS A 284 19.64 15.45 -3.99
N THR A 285 19.43 14.14 -3.87
CA THR A 285 18.54 13.55 -2.86
C THR A 285 18.83 14.06 -1.44
N LEU A 286 20.09 14.02 -1.01
CA LEU A 286 20.50 14.49 0.31
C LEU A 286 20.19 15.99 0.50
N ILE A 287 20.49 16.82 -0.50
CA ILE A 287 20.23 18.27 -0.45
C ILE A 287 18.73 18.54 -0.30
N THR A 288 17.86 17.88 -1.08
CA THR A 288 16.40 18.06 -0.98
C THR A 288 15.77 17.51 0.30
N LEU A 289 16.42 16.56 0.98
CA LEU A 289 15.94 15.96 2.22
C LEU A 289 16.41 16.66 3.50
N HIS A 290 17.49 17.46 3.45
CA HIS A 290 18.09 18.07 4.65
C HIS A 290 18.16 19.60 4.61
N TRP A 291 18.29 20.22 3.43
CA TRP A 291 18.15 21.66 3.29
C TRP A 291 16.75 21.98 2.75
N HIS A 292 15.89 22.51 3.62
CA HIS A 292 14.68 23.21 3.21
C HIS A 292 15.07 24.49 2.45
N ILE A 293 15.41 24.35 1.17
CA ILE A 293 15.53 25.47 0.24
C ILE A 293 14.09 25.94 -0.04
N PRO A 294 13.68 27.15 0.40
CA PRO A 294 12.37 27.68 0.07
C PRO A 294 12.29 27.86 -1.44
N SER A 295 11.12 27.58 -2.04
CA SER A 295 10.90 27.71 -3.48
C SER A 295 10.82 29.18 -3.93
N LEU A 296 11.96 29.86 -3.90
CA LEU A 296 12.19 31.20 -4.45
C LEU A 296 12.17 31.18 -5.99
N VAL A 297 11.02 30.83 -6.59
CA VAL A 297 10.41 31.47 -7.77
C VAL A 297 8.94 31.05 -7.81
N ALA A 298 8.05 31.96 -7.40
CA ALA A 298 6.67 31.94 -7.86
C ALA A 298 6.61 32.60 -9.24
N SER A 299 6.21 31.89 -10.30
CA SER A 299 5.80 32.49 -11.58
C SER A 299 5.14 31.52 -12.57
N ARG A 300 3.85 31.79 -12.82
CA ARG A 300 3.10 31.72 -14.10
C ARG A 300 3.06 30.44 -14.95
N ASN A 301 1.81 30.08 -15.30
CA ASN A 301 1.32 29.43 -16.53
C ASN A 301 2.32 28.69 -17.43
N ARG A 302 2.17 27.36 -17.51
CA ARG A 302 2.04 26.63 -18.78
C ARG A 302 1.60 25.18 -18.59
N ASP A 303 0.89 24.69 -19.60
CA ASP A 303 0.38 23.33 -19.73
C ASP A 303 1.52 22.30 -19.80
N SER A 304 1.37 21.17 -19.10
CA SER A 304 2.03 19.91 -19.48
C SER A 304 1.55 18.70 -18.67
N THR A 305 0.82 17.81 -19.33
CA THR A 305 0.76 16.37 -19.07
C THR A 305 2.12 15.78 -18.62
N THR A 306 2.20 15.08 -17.49
CA THR A 306 3.42 14.39 -17.05
C THR A 306 3.34 12.87 -17.25
N ASP A 307 4.05 12.41 -18.27
CA ASP A 307 4.38 11.01 -18.61
C ASP A 307 4.81 10.18 -17.37
N PRO A 308 4.42 8.90 -17.22
CA PRO A 308 4.95 8.02 -16.16
C PRO A 308 6.49 7.93 -16.16
N LEU A 309 7.15 8.11 -17.31
CA LEU A 309 8.60 8.26 -17.38
C LEU A 309 9.08 9.60 -16.79
N SER A 310 8.29 10.67 -16.91
CA SER A 310 8.50 11.94 -16.19
C SER A 310 8.37 11.75 -14.69
N THR A 311 7.40 10.96 -14.22
CA THR A 311 7.24 10.67 -12.79
C THR A 311 8.41 9.84 -12.25
N ARG A 312 8.85 8.79 -12.95
CA ARG A 312 10.04 8.00 -12.54
C ARG A 312 11.32 8.82 -12.53
N ILE A 313 11.53 9.68 -13.53
CA ILE A 313 12.63 10.64 -13.55
C ILE A 313 12.49 11.66 -12.41
N CYS A 314 11.29 12.14 -12.09
CA CYS A 314 11.09 12.99 -10.91
C CYS A 314 11.44 12.24 -9.62
N THR A 315 10.95 11.03 -9.36
CA THR A 315 11.27 10.26 -8.16
C THR A 315 12.77 9.96 -8.04
N PHE A 316 13.41 9.56 -9.14
CA PHE A 316 14.85 9.29 -9.20
C PHE A 316 15.71 10.56 -8.97
N PHE A 317 15.32 11.70 -9.55
CA PHE A 317 16.05 12.96 -9.39
C PHE A 317 15.62 13.80 -8.17
N MET A 318 14.51 13.52 -7.49
CA MET A 318 14.00 14.34 -6.36
C MET A 318 14.14 13.65 -5.01
N GLY A 319 14.64 12.42 -4.96
CA GLY A 319 15.16 11.86 -3.72
C GLY A 319 14.12 11.61 -2.63
N ARG A 320 12.85 11.43 -2.98
CA ARG A 320 11.86 10.90 -2.03
C ARG A 320 12.12 9.40 -1.84
N GLY A 321 13.02 9.10 -0.91
CA GLY A 321 13.13 7.78 -0.30
C GLY A 321 11.86 7.45 0.48
N LYS A 322 11.65 6.15 0.74
CA LYS A 322 10.42 5.62 1.33
C LYS A 322 10.17 6.19 2.74
N GLU A 323 8.90 6.28 3.10
CA GLU A 323 8.46 6.42 4.48
C GLU A 323 8.95 5.24 5.35
N ALA A 324 9.05 5.48 6.65
CA ALA A 324 9.93 4.70 7.50
C ALA A 324 9.28 3.45 8.09
N ASP A 325 9.87 2.28 7.79
CA ASP A 325 9.77 1.09 8.63
C ASP A 325 10.21 1.42 10.08
N HIS A 326 9.30 1.33 11.04
CA HIS A 326 9.60 1.34 12.47
C HIS A 326 9.46 -0.07 13.07
N GLU A 327 10.49 -0.90 12.89
CA GLU A 327 10.72 -2.04 13.79
C GLU A 327 12.06 -1.91 14.52
N ARG A 328 12.07 -2.43 15.75
CA ARG A 328 13.08 -2.19 16.78
C ARG A 328 14.12 -3.30 16.72
N HIS A 329 15.40 -2.95 16.87
CA HIS A 329 16.37 -3.93 17.36
C HIS A 329 16.48 -3.80 18.88
N MET A 330 16.16 -4.89 19.55
CA MET A 330 16.39 -5.10 20.97
C MET A 330 17.86 -5.51 21.14
N SER A 331 18.61 -4.84 22.01
CA SER A 331 19.94 -5.31 22.42
C SER A 331 19.79 -6.33 23.56
N PRO A 332 20.58 -7.42 23.55
CA PRO A 332 20.60 -8.38 24.64
C PRO A 332 21.42 -7.86 25.83
N ASP A 333 21.32 -8.60 26.93
CA ASP A 333 22.11 -8.52 28.17
C ASP A 333 21.78 -7.36 29.12
N GLY A 334 21.51 -7.72 30.38
CA GLY A 334 20.92 -6.83 31.37
C GLY A 334 21.83 -6.48 32.54
N THR A 335 21.24 -5.70 33.47
CA THR A 335 21.71 -5.37 34.83
C THR A 335 22.72 -4.21 35.02
N ALA A 336 22.11 -3.03 35.23
CA ALA A 336 22.15 -2.28 36.50
C ALA A 336 23.34 -1.38 36.90
N ARG A 337 22.94 -0.18 37.38
CA ARG A 337 23.47 0.65 38.50
C ARG A 337 24.41 1.84 38.24
N HIS A 338 23.91 2.96 38.79
CA HIS A 338 24.58 3.95 39.65
C HIS A 338 25.20 5.25 39.07
N ASP A 339 24.61 6.34 39.59
CA ASP A 339 25.23 7.51 40.23
C ASP A 339 25.50 8.82 39.49
N ILE A 340 25.09 9.88 40.21
CA ILE A 340 25.31 11.30 39.97
C ILE A 340 26.75 11.64 40.43
N PRO A 341 27.41 12.62 39.82
CA PRO A 341 27.77 13.78 40.63
C PRO A 341 27.53 15.15 39.98
N LEU A 342 27.52 16.15 40.86
CA LEU A 342 27.32 17.59 40.64
C LEU A 342 28.56 18.30 40.05
N SER A 343 28.42 19.63 39.88
CA SER A 343 29.45 20.66 39.61
C SER A 343 29.83 20.86 38.13
N GLU A 344 30.17 22.06 37.64
CA GLU A 344 30.36 23.37 38.30
C GLU A 344 30.08 24.57 37.35
N ASN A 345 30.19 25.82 37.84
CA ASN A 345 29.65 27.03 37.20
C ASN A 345 30.65 27.85 36.33
N HIS A 346 30.10 28.55 35.31
CA HIS A 346 30.41 29.96 34.93
C HIS A 346 31.76 30.35 34.24
N PRO A 347 31.99 31.63 33.79
CA PRO A 347 31.06 32.73 33.40
C PRO A 347 31.50 33.63 32.17
N ILE A 348 30.74 34.74 31.92
CA ILE A 348 31.07 36.01 31.17
C ILE A 348 31.04 35.92 29.62
N GLY A 349 30.51 36.85 28.81
CA GLY A 349 30.01 38.25 28.95
C GLY A 349 30.68 39.15 27.87
N ALA A 350 30.15 40.27 27.36
CA ALA A 350 29.02 41.14 27.72
C ALA A 350 28.65 42.10 26.54
N ILE A 351 27.91 43.19 26.83
CA ILE A 351 27.57 44.38 25.98
C ILE A 351 26.33 44.12 25.07
N LEU A 352 25.27 44.94 25.01
CA LEU A 352 24.93 46.26 25.64
C LEU A 352 23.41 46.41 25.95
N ALA A 353 23.04 47.58 26.48
CA ALA A 353 21.73 48.15 26.84
C ALA A 353 20.94 48.76 25.65
N GLY A 354 19.67 49.18 25.75
CA GLY A 354 18.67 49.14 26.83
C GLY A 354 17.49 50.10 26.54
N ILE A 355 16.42 50.06 27.36
CA ILE A 355 15.55 51.18 27.82
C ILE A 355 14.53 50.59 28.81
N CYS A 356 14.23 51.34 29.88
CA CYS A 356 13.24 51.03 30.94
C CYS A 356 12.12 52.12 30.87
N PRO A 357 10.95 51.99 31.55
CA PRO A 357 10.89 51.86 33.01
C PRO A 357 9.96 50.75 33.54
N ALA A 358 10.25 50.32 34.76
CA ALA A 358 9.39 49.47 35.57
C ALA A 358 8.37 50.32 36.35
N ASP A 359 7.25 49.71 36.76
CA ASP A 359 6.68 50.01 38.07
C ASP A 359 5.80 48.86 38.61
N ILE A 360 5.86 48.67 39.94
CA ILE A 360 4.99 47.82 40.79
C ILE A 360 5.07 46.30 40.58
N CYS A 361 5.90 45.63 41.38
CA CYS A 361 5.62 44.28 41.91
C CYS A 361 6.44 43.98 43.18
N PRO A 362 5.83 43.94 44.38
CA PRO A 362 6.52 43.49 45.60
C PRO A 362 6.08 42.09 46.07
N SER A 363 7.09 41.21 46.27
CA SER A 363 7.16 40.12 47.26
C SER A 363 6.00 39.13 47.44
N LEU A 364 6.27 37.85 47.14
CA LEU A 364 5.66 36.73 47.86
C LEU A 364 6.00 36.79 49.35
N ASN A 365 4.99 36.72 50.23
CA ASN A 365 4.98 35.88 51.43
C ASN A 365 3.68 36.07 52.22
N THR A 366 2.65 35.27 51.92
CA THR A 366 1.61 34.77 52.85
C THR A 366 0.64 33.93 52.03
N ILE A 367 0.65 32.60 52.23
CA ILE A 367 -0.44 31.73 51.78
C ILE A 367 -1.38 31.56 52.97
N PRO A 368 -2.61 32.11 52.95
CA PRO A 368 -3.63 31.72 53.91
C PRO A 368 -4.02 30.27 53.61
N GLN A 369 -4.23 29.47 54.65
CA GLN A 369 -4.81 28.13 54.50
C GLN A 369 -6.12 28.24 53.72
N ALA A 370 -6.20 27.53 52.58
CA ALA A 370 -7.45 27.42 51.85
C ALA A 370 -8.47 26.75 52.77
N LYS A 371 -9.61 27.41 53.01
CA LYS A 371 -10.74 26.79 53.67
C LYS A 371 -11.15 25.56 52.89
N GLU A 372 -11.46 24.49 53.59
CA GLU A 372 -12.18 23.34 53.05
C GLU A 372 -13.43 23.85 52.31
N ILE A 373 -13.47 23.57 51.01
CA ILE A 373 -14.72 23.64 50.25
C ILE A 373 -15.51 22.40 50.71
N PRO A 374 -16.72 22.53 51.26
CA PRO A 374 -17.49 21.37 51.66
C PRO A 374 -17.74 20.48 50.45
N GLU A 375 -17.44 19.19 50.57
CA GLU A 375 -17.92 18.19 49.60
C GLU A 375 -19.44 18.28 49.56
N ALA A 376 -19.98 18.85 48.47
CA ALA A 376 -21.41 18.81 48.23
C ALA A 376 -21.77 17.35 47.93
N PRO A 377 -22.62 16.68 48.74
CA PRO A 377 -22.99 15.31 48.47
C PRO A 377 -23.79 15.29 47.17
N VAL A 378 -23.23 14.68 46.12
CA VAL A 378 -23.94 14.41 44.87
C VAL A 378 -25.19 13.63 45.23
N THR A 379 -26.31 14.33 45.26
CA THR A 379 -27.57 13.78 45.75
C THR A 379 -28.08 12.87 44.65
N ARG A 380 -27.72 11.59 44.74
CA ARG A 380 -28.17 10.57 43.79
C ARG A 380 -29.69 10.68 43.67
N LEU A 381 -30.19 11.00 42.49
CA LEU A 381 -31.61 10.92 42.16
C LEU A 381 -31.98 9.44 42.00
N ILE A 382 -31.91 8.70 43.11
CA ILE A 382 -32.38 7.32 43.19
C ILE A 382 -33.90 7.40 43.30
N ASN A 383 -34.60 6.69 42.41
CA ASN A 383 -35.96 6.26 42.70
C ASN A 383 -35.84 4.95 43.51
N PRO A 384 -35.97 4.96 44.86
CA PRO A 384 -35.44 3.88 45.70
C PRO A 384 -36.17 2.53 45.56
N ASP A 385 -37.30 2.53 44.86
CA ASP A 385 -38.24 1.42 44.75
C ASP A 385 -38.23 0.76 43.35
N MET A 386 -37.29 1.06 42.44
CA MET A 386 -37.23 0.35 41.15
C MET A 386 -36.68 -1.08 41.34
N PRO A 387 -37.47 -2.14 41.08
CA PRO A 387 -36.95 -3.50 41.10
C PRO A 387 -36.01 -3.72 39.91
N SER A 388 -34.94 -4.50 40.10
CA SER A 388 -34.14 -4.97 38.97
C SER A 388 -35.03 -5.82 38.05
N GLN A 389 -34.95 -5.53 36.75
CA GLN A 389 -35.75 -6.16 35.71
C GLN A 389 -34.85 -6.63 34.56
N THR A 390 -35.29 -7.65 33.83
CA THR A 390 -34.59 -8.13 32.62
C THR A 390 -35.55 -8.10 31.45
N ILE A 391 -35.23 -7.28 30.45
CA ILE A 391 -35.95 -7.22 29.18
C ILE A 391 -35.35 -8.32 28.30
N THR A 392 -36.20 -9.15 27.69
CA THR A 392 -35.76 -10.25 26.81
C THR A 392 -36.34 -10.03 25.42
N LEU A 393 -35.47 -10.09 24.42
CA LEU A 393 -35.82 -10.10 23.00
C LEU A 393 -35.39 -11.46 22.44
N GLU A 394 -36.28 -12.18 21.77
CA GLU A 394 -36.03 -13.57 21.38
C GLU A 394 -36.63 -13.88 20.01
N SER A 395 -35.84 -14.55 19.18
CA SER A 395 -36.18 -15.09 17.87
C SER A 395 -35.87 -16.59 17.81
N GLN A 396 -36.14 -17.27 16.70
CA GLN A 396 -35.74 -18.67 16.52
C GLN A 396 -34.22 -18.90 16.63
N ALA A 397 -33.40 -17.92 16.22
CA ALA A 397 -31.96 -18.06 16.14
C ALA A 397 -31.16 -17.30 17.22
N LEU A 398 -31.76 -16.31 17.92
CA LEU A 398 -31.04 -15.52 18.92
C LEU A 398 -31.93 -15.08 20.10
N ARG A 399 -31.37 -15.17 21.31
CA ARG A 399 -31.92 -14.53 22.50
C ARG A 399 -30.98 -13.42 22.97
N VAL A 400 -31.52 -12.24 23.19
CA VAL A 400 -30.82 -11.09 23.78
C VAL A 400 -31.51 -10.70 25.09
N LYS A 401 -30.73 -10.47 26.15
CA LYS A 401 -31.23 -9.96 27.43
C LYS A 401 -30.55 -8.65 27.80
N VAL A 402 -31.35 -7.64 28.13
CA VAL A 402 -30.90 -6.39 28.76
C VAL A 402 -31.30 -6.42 30.23
N LEU A 403 -30.32 -6.31 31.13
CA LEU A 403 -30.54 -6.16 32.57
C LEU A 403 -30.62 -4.68 32.91
N ILE A 404 -31.68 -4.28 33.64
CA ILE A 404 -31.74 -3.03 34.37
C ILE A 404 -31.53 -3.38 35.85
N ASP A 405 -30.51 -2.80 36.48
CA ASP A 405 -30.26 -3.01 37.90
C ASP A 405 -31.15 -2.14 38.81
N LYS A 406 -31.01 -2.31 40.12
CA LYS A 406 -31.74 -1.55 41.15
C LYS A 406 -31.40 -0.05 41.16
N ASP A 407 -30.24 0.33 40.64
CA ASP A 407 -29.75 1.71 40.59
C ASP A 407 -30.18 2.39 39.27
N GLY A 408 -30.84 1.65 38.37
CA GLY A 408 -31.34 2.07 37.07
C GLY A 408 -30.32 1.98 35.93
N ALA A 409 -29.14 1.40 36.15
CA ALA A 409 -28.15 1.21 35.09
C ALA A 409 -28.53 0.04 34.18
N ALA A 410 -28.24 0.17 32.88
CA ALA A 410 -28.60 -0.82 31.86
C ALA A 410 -27.36 -1.54 31.32
N PHE A 411 -27.46 -2.86 31.12
CA PHE A 411 -26.37 -3.72 30.69
C PHE A 411 -26.86 -4.75 29.65
N LEU A 412 -26.06 -4.98 28.61
CA LEU A 412 -26.27 -6.12 27.72
C LEU A 412 -25.78 -7.39 28.44
N LYS A 413 -26.72 -8.19 28.94
CA LYS A 413 -26.47 -9.31 29.87
C LYS A 413 -26.21 -10.63 29.15
N GLU A 414 -26.88 -10.88 28.04
CA GLU A 414 -26.79 -12.13 27.30
C GLU A 414 -27.03 -11.86 25.81
N VAL A 415 -26.22 -12.48 24.96
CA VAL A 415 -26.43 -12.62 23.51
C VAL A 415 -26.17 -14.10 23.22
N LEU A 416 -27.24 -14.90 23.12
CA LEU A 416 -27.18 -16.37 23.09
C LEU A 416 -27.77 -16.90 21.78
N PRO A 417 -27.00 -17.59 20.93
CA PRO A 417 -27.54 -18.31 19.77
C PRO A 417 -28.51 -19.41 20.20
N LEU A 418 -29.53 -19.64 19.38
CA LEU A 418 -30.52 -20.68 19.56
C LEU A 418 -30.51 -21.64 18.36
N PRO A 419 -30.60 -22.97 18.57
CA PRO A 419 -30.55 -23.66 19.86
C PRO A 419 -29.13 -23.61 20.45
N GLY A 420 -29.04 -23.19 21.72
CA GLY A 420 -27.79 -23.07 22.47
C GLY A 420 -28.08 -22.97 23.96
N THR A 421 -27.06 -23.16 24.80
CA THR A 421 -27.20 -23.09 26.26
C THR A 421 -26.36 -21.96 26.82
N SER A 422 -26.96 -21.13 27.68
CA SER A 422 -26.24 -20.12 28.45
C SER A 422 -25.02 -20.77 29.13
N PRO A 423 -23.80 -20.24 28.94
CA PRO A 423 -22.62 -20.82 29.56
C PRO A 423 -22.71 -20.73 31.09
N THR A 424 -22.25 -21.75 31.80
CA THR A 424 -22.01 -21.66 33.24
C THR A 424 -20.91 -20.63 33.47
N PRO A 425 -21.16 -19.51 34.17
CA PRO A 425 -20.14 -18.48 34.32
C PRO A 425 -19.02 -18.91 35.27
N ALA A 426 -17.78 -18.61 34.89
CA ALA A 426 -16.55 -18.97 35.59
C ALA A 426 -15.86 -17.71 36.13
N PHE A 427 -16.56 -16.97 36.99
CA PHE A 427 -16.04 -15.75 37.62
C PHE A 427 -15.14 -16.09 38.81
N LYS A 428 -14.06 -15.31 38.99
CA LYS A 428 -13.00 -15.55 39.99
C LYS A 428 -13.01 -14.49 41.09
N ASN A 429 -13.30 -13.25 40.74
CA ASN A 429 -13.24 -12.05 41.58
C ASN A 429 -14.55 -11.24 41.57
N PHE A 430 -15.41 -11.39 40.56
CA PHE A 430 -16.67 -10.62 40.41
C PHE A 430 -17.92 -11.50 40.41
N SER A 431 -19.09 -10.86 40.57
CA SER A 431 -20.42 -11.48 40.47
C SER A 431 -20.94 -11.65 39.04
N ASP A 432 -20.34 -10.92 38.11
CA ASP A 432 -20.76 -10.74 36.72
C ASP A 432 -19.61 -10.15 35.91
N SER A 433 -19.73 -10.19 34.57
CA SER A 433 -18.82 -9.49 33.66
C SER A 433 -19.52 -8.38 32.85
N TYR A 434 -20.61 -7.81 33.36
CA TYR A 434 -21.44 -6.90 32.57
C TYR A 434 -20.78 -5.51 32.43
N ALA A 435 -20.78 -5.00 31.19
CA ALA A 435 -20.39 -3.64 30.83
C ALA A 435 -21.65 -2.79 30.51
N PRO A 436 -21.60 -1.44 30.67
CA PRO A 436 -22.73 -0.56 30.36
C PRO A 436 -23.25 -0.76 28.94
N LEU A 437 -24.56 -0.64 28.74
CA LEU A 437 -25.22 -0.87 27.45
C LEU A 437 -24.73 0.08 26.33
N VAL A 438 -24.28 1.28 26.69
CA VAL A 438 -23.78 2.31 25.78
C VAL A 438 -22.85 3.27 26.55
N GLU A 439 -21.83 3.78 25.87
CA GLU A 439 -20.84 4.71 26.42
C GLU A 439 -20.83 6.03 25.64
N VAL A 440 -20.78 7.15 26.37
CA VAL A 440 -20.92 8.49 25.83
C VAL A 440 -19.86 9.41 26.44
N ARG A 441 -19.16 10.18 25.61
CA ARG A 441 -18.25 11.22 26.10
C ARG A 441 -18.69 12.58 25.58
N LEU A 442 -18.76 13.54 26.50
CA LEU A 442 -19.03 14.95 26.21
C LEU A 442 -17.72 15.75 26.33
N ALA A 443 -17.63 16.87 25.62
CA ALA A 443 -16.46 17.74 25.69
C ALA A 443 -16.25 18.26 27.12
N GLY A 444 -15.06 18.01 27.67
CA GLY A 444 -14.71 18.34 29.06
C GLY A 444 -14.94 17.21 30.06
N GLU A 445 -15.60 16.10 29.67
CA GLU A 445 -15.75 14.91 30.51
C GLU A 445 -14.76 13.79 30.11
N GLY A 446 -14.19 13.11 31.11
CA GLY A 446 -13.29 11.98 30.95
C GLY A 446 -13.92 10.64 31.35
N THR A 447 -13.13 9.81 32.04
CA THR A 447 -13.55 8.53 32.63
C THR A 447 -13.83 8.66 34.13
N GLU A 448 -14.85 7.97 34.65
CA GLU A 448 -15.22 8.05 36.08
C GLU A 448 -14.20 7.33 36.98
N ARG A 449 -13.95 6.06 36.69
CA ARG A 449 -13.12 5.16 37.52
C ARG A 449 -11.87 4.65 36.80
N ASN A 450 -11.90 4.61 35.47
CA ASN A 450 -10.81 4.09 34.67
C ASN A 450 -9.62 5.06 34.68
N LYS A 451 -8.43 4.56 35.05
CA LYS A 451 -7.15 5.31 35.06
C LYS A 451 -6.62 5.65 33.66
N SER A 452 -7.33 5.28 32.59
CA SER A 452 -6.98 5.54 31.19
C SER A 452 -8.20 6.06 30.43
N SER A 453 -8.04 7.20 29.75
CA SER A 453 -9.08 7.81 28.90
C SER A 453 -9.03 7.34 27.45
N LYS A 454 -8.13 6.41 27.10
CA LYS A 454 -7.93 5.91 25.73
C LYS A 454 -8.98 4.91 25.27
N SER A 455 -9.54 4.13 26.20
CA SER A 455 -10.61 3.17 25.92
C SER A 455 -11.94 3.89 25.71
N LEU A 456 -12.83 3.22 24.97
CA LEU A 456 -14.22 3.63 24.75
C LEU A 456 -15.10 3.41 25.99
N VAL A 457 -14.70 2.56 26.96
CA VAL A 457 -15.52 2.25 28.16
C VAL A 457 -15.11 3.01 29.43
N GLY A 458 -16.06 3.14 30.37
CA GLY A 458 -15.90 3.79 31.67
C GLY A 458 -16.07 5.30 31.66
N SER A 459 -16.86 5.86 30.73
CA SER A 459 -17.14 7.29 30.65
C SER A 459 -17.96 7.80 31.83
N TYR A 460 -17.80 9.09 32.17
CA TYR A 460 -18.61 9.73 33.21
C TYR A 460 -20.11 9.73 32.86
N VAL A 461 -20.50 9.98 31.61
CA VAL A 461 -21.92 9.94 31.21
C VAL A 461 -22.45 8.51 31.26
N GLY A 462 -21.70 7.52 30.76
CA GLY A 462 -22.06 6.10 30.83
C GLY A 462 -22.36 5.63 32.26
N ALA A 463 -21.55 6.04 33.23
CA ALA A 463 -21.77 5.77 34.66
C ALA A 463 -23.03 6.47 35.24
N ARG A 464 -23.49 7.57 34.63
CA ARG A 464 -24.67 8.36 35.04
C ARG A 464 -25.96 8.05 34.27
N LEU A 465 -25.91 7.36 33.13
CA LEU A 465 -27.10 7.00 32.35
C LEU A 465 -28.05 6.11 33.16
N ARG A 466 -29.33 6.48 33.22
CA ARG A 466 -30.38 5.75 33.93
C ARG A 466 -31.59 5.47 33.07
N TYR A 467 -32.08 4.24 33.18
CA TYR A 467 -33.25 3.72 32.47
C TYR A 467 -34.51 4.57 32.68
N GLN A 468 -35.18 4.88 31.58
CA GLN A 468 -36.46 5.61 31.53
C GLN A 468 -37.59 4.71 31.02
N SER A 469 -37.41 4.12 29.83
CA SER A 469 -38.42 3.29 29.17
C SER A 469 -37.78 2.29 28.22
N HIS A 470 -38.55 1.29 27.78
CA HIS A 470 -38.24 0.53 26.58
C HIS A 470 -39.46 0.31 25.71
N GLU A 471 -39.23 0.09 24.42
CA GLU A 471 -40.22 -0.26 23.40
C GLU A 471 -39.66 -1.41 22.56
N ILE A 472 -40.52 -2.30 22.06
CA ILE A 472 -40.13 -3.40 21.17
C ILE A 472 -40.97 -3.28 19.91
N ASP A 473 -40.30 -3.02 18.79
CA ASP A 473 -40.90 -3.00 17.46
C ASP A 473 -40.71 -4.37 16.80
N THR A 474 -41.78 -4.91 16.21
CA THR A 474 -41.77 -6.21 15.51
C THR A 474 -42.06 -6.02 14.04
N ALA A 475 -41.11 -6.43 13.20
CA ALA A 475 -41.26 -6.54 11.75
C ALA A 475 -41.53 -8.01 11.34
N ALA A 476 -41.57 -8.28 10.04
CA ALA A 476 -41.90 -9.62 9.52
C ALA A 476 -40.81 -10.68 9.75
N ASP A 477 -39.54 -10.26 9.87
CA ASP A 477 -38.35 -11.11 9.91
C ASP A 477 -37.33 -10.68 11.00
N SER A 478 -37.69 -9.68 11.79
CA SER A 478 -36.82 -9.02 12.75
C SER A 478 -37.60 -8.33 13.87
N GLN A 479 -36.95 -8.13 15.02
CA GLN A 479 -37.47 -7.38 16.16
C GLN A 479 -36.41 -6.40 16.64
N THR A 480 -36.81 -5.20 17.04
CA THR A 480 -35.91 -4.17 17.57
C THR A 480 -36.34 -3.74 18.96
N LEU A 481 -35.45 -3.89 19.94
CA LEU A 481 -35.59 -3.35 21.30
C LEU A 481 -34.95 -1.97 21.37
N HIS A 482 -35.74 -0.97 21.76
CA HIS A 482 -35.31 0.39 22.06
C HIS A 482 -35.23 0.57 23.57
N VAL A 483 -34.05 0.86 24.12
CA VAL A 483 -33.86 1.13 25.56
C VAL A 483 -33.47 2.59 25.74
N ARG A 484 -34.37 3.38 26.34
CA ARG A 484 -34.15 4.82 26.60
C ARG A 484 -33.52 5.02 27.96
N LEU A 485 -32.43 5.78 27.97
CA LEU A 485 -31.61 6.15 29.12
C LEU A 485 -31.52 7.68 29.21
N GLN A 486 -31.32 8.23 30.41
CA GLN A 486 -31.10 9.65 30.63
C GLN A 486 -29.93 9.89 31.59
N ASP A 487 -29.08 10.86 31.29
CA ASP A 487 -28.14 11.43 32.26
C ASP A 487 -28.79 12.66 32.92
N GLY A 488 -29.07 12.55 34.21
CA GLY A 488 -29.71 13.62 34.99
C GLY A 488 -28.83 14.87 35.21
N ILE A 489 -27.54 14.83 34.87
CA ILE A 489 -26.64 16.00 34.98
C ILE A 489 -26.54 16.78 33.66
N SER A 490 -26.22 16.12 32.55
CA SER A 490 -26.10 16.80 31.25
C SER A 490 -27.45 17.03 30.55
N GLY A 491 -28.50 16.29 30.91
CA GLY A 491 -29.76 16.27 30.17
C GLY A 491 -29.73 15.44 28.89
N ALA A 492 -28.63 14.71 28.61
CA ALA A 492 -28.54 13.80 27.49
C ALA A 492 -29.58 12.65 27.61
N LEU A 493 -30.36 12.45 26.54
CA LEU A 493 -31.27 11.33 26.36
C LEU A 493 -30.62 10.37 25.37
N VAL A 494 -30.34 9.13 25.77
CA VAL A 494 -29.62 8.16 24.95
C VAL A 494 -30.50 6.93 24.74
N THR A 495 -30.73 6.56 23.48
CA THR A 495 -31.50 5.36 23.13
C THR A 495 -30.57 4.33 22.51
N SER A 496 -30.48 3.14 23.10
CA SER A 496 -29.84 1.97 22.48
C SER A 496 -30.87 1.21 21.65
N HIS A 497 -30.57 0.92 20.39
CA HIS A 497 -31.46 0.20 19.46
C HIS A 497 -30.81 -1.15 19.14
N LEU A 498 -31.45 -2.26 19.55
CA LEU A 498 -30.94 -3.63 19.43
C LEU A 498 -31.86 -4.46 18.54
N THR A 499 -31.45 -4.76 17.32
CA THR A 499 -32.24 -5.53 16.35
C THR A 499 -31.73 -6.97 16.25
N ILE A 500 -32.64 -7.94 16.37
CA ILE A 500 -32.39 -9.36 16.11
C ILE A 500 -33.23 -9.84 14.93
N TYR A 501 -32.82 -10.97 14.33
CA TYR A 501 -33.45 -11.55 13.15
C TYR A 501 -33.92 -12.97 13.41
N GLU A 502 -34.89 -13.45 12.63
CA GLU A 502 -35.52 -14.74 12.89
C GLU A 502 -34.59 -15.94 12.63
N GLU A 503 -33.89 -15.96 11.49
CA GLU A 503 -33.25 -17.18 10.97
C GLU A 503 -31.75 -17.32 11.28
N PHE A 504 -31.06 -16.30 11.80
CA PHE A 504 -29.61 -16.35 12.04
C PHE A 504 -29.18 -15.55 13.30
N PRO A 505 -28.13 -16.01 14.01
CA PRO A 505 -27.73 -15.47 15.31
C PRO A 505 -26.91 -14.18 15.21
N VAL A 506 -27.52 -13.10 14.72
CA VAL A 506 -26.89 -11.78 14.62
C VAL A 506 -27.72 -10.70 15.33
N LEU A 507 -27.06 -9.95 16.20
CA LEU A 507 -27.55 -8.71 16.82
C LEU A 507 -26.98 -7.51 16.04
N ARG A 508 -27.83 -6.63 15.52
CA ARG A 508 -27.43 -5.33 14.96
C ARG A 508 -27.76 -4.22 15.96
N ALA A 509 -26.77 -3.40 16.30
CA ALA A 509 -26.87 -2.36 17.31
C ALA A 509 -26.55 -0.96 16.74
N THR A 510 -27.30 0.04 17.19
CA THR A 510 -27.02 1.49 17.04
C THR A 510 -27.36 2.21 18.34
N ALA A 511 -26.85 3.42 18.51
CA ALA A 511 -27.25 4.32 19.59
C ALA A 511 -27.65 5.68 19.01
N SER A 512 -28.67 6.31 19.60
CA SER A 512 -29.04 7.70 19.35
C SER A 512 -28.87 8.53 20.61
N ILE A 513 -28.42 9.77 20.48
CA ILE A 513 -28.33 10.75 21.56
C ILE A 513 -29.09 12.02 21.17
N GLN A 514 -30.08 12.39 21.97
CA GLN A 514 -30.81 13.64 21.88
C GLN A 514 -30.43 14.57 23.03
N ASN A 515 -30.31 15.86 22.73
CA ASN A 515 -30.15 16.88 23.76
C ASN A 515 -31.50 17.21 24.42
N GLY A 516 -31.75 16.68 25.63
CA GLY A 516 -32.92 17.01 26.45
C GLY A 516 -32.69 18.19 27.43
N GLY A 517 -31.54 18.86 27.36
CA GLY A 517 -31.17 20.01 28.21
C GLY A 517 -31.51 21.38 27.61
N ASP A 518 -31.04 22.44 28.27
CA ASP A 518 -31.25 23.85 27.89
C ASP A 518 -30.05 24.50 27.17
N LYS A 519 -28.95 23.77 27.00
CA LYS A 519 -27.67 24.22 26.44
C LYS A 519 -27.15 23.21 25.44
N ASP A 520 -26.29 23.66 24.52
CA ASP A 520 -25.59 22.78 23.58
C ASP A 520 -24.84 21.64 24.30
N LEU A 521 -25.05 20.41 23.83
CA LEU A 521 -24.17 19.28 24.12
C LEU A 521 -23.13 19.16 23.01
N VAL A 522 -21.88 18.92 23.36
CA VAL A 522 -20.82 18.59 22.40
C VAL A 522 -20.36 17.16 22.67
N VAL A 523 -20.78 16.23 21.81
CA VAL A 523 -20.46 14.81 21.88
C VAL A 523 -19.11 14.57 21.21
N THR A 524 -18.21 13.85 21.88
CA THR A 524 -16.87 13.50 21.38
C THR A 524 -16.69 11.99 21.19
N GLN A 525 -17.57 11.19 21.79
CA GLN A 525 -17.65 9.73 21.62
C GLN A 525 -19.09 9.26 21.85
N LEU A 526 -19.59 8.36 21.00
CA LEU A 526 -20.81 7.58 21.22
C LEU A 526 -20.61 6.19 20.63
N THR A 527 -20.68 5.14 21.45
CA THR A 527 -20.55 3.75 20.97
C THR A 527 -21.85 3.24 20.38
N SER A 528 -21.77 2.41 19.33
CA SER A 528 -22.94 1.72 18.76
C SER A 528 -23.26 0.42 19.50
N LEU A 529 -22.23 -0.25 20.01
CA LEU A 529 -22.31 -1.49 20.76
C LEU A 529 -21.26 -1.50 21.86
N VAL A 530 -21.66 -1.91 23.06
CA VAL A 530 -20.78 -2.32 24.16
C VAL A 530 -21.31 -3.63 24.72
N LEU A 531 -20.44 -4.63 24.85
CA LEU A 531 -20.74 -5.94 25.44
C LEU A 531 -19.56 -6.38 26.29
N GLY A 532 -19.83 -6.70 27.56
CA GLY A 532 -18.88 -7.43 28.42
C GLY A 532 -19.26 -8.90 28.50
N GLY A 533 -18.32 -9.77 28.84
CA GLY A 533 -18.61 -11.19 29.06
C GLY A 533 -18.48 -12.08 27.82
N LEU A 534 -17.67 -11.70 26.81
CA LEU A 534 -17.45 -12.54 25.62
C LEU A 534 -16.73 -13.86 25.94
N SER A 535 -16.19 -14.01 27.15
CA SER A 535 -15.44 -15.20 27.59
C SER A 535 -15.90 -15.76 28.93
N THR A 536 -17.13 -15.49 29.38
CA THR A 536 -17.60 -15.85 30.75
C THR A 536 -17.49 -17.32 31.11
N SER A 537 -17.33 -18.22 30.14
CA SER A 537 -17.18 -19.67 30.34
C SER A 537 -15.78 -20.10 30.81
N SER A 538 -14.80 -19.20 30.90
CA SER A 538 -13.38 -19.55 31.11
C SER A 538 -12.68 -18.69 32.17
N GLU A 539 -12.09 -19.34 33.18
CA GLU A 539 -11.15 -18.73 34.13
C GLU A 539 -9.77 -18.41 33.52
N ARG A 540 -9.52 -18.82 32.26
CA ARG A 540 -8.22 -18.74 31.56
C ARG A 540 -8.38 -18.17 30.15
N TRP A 541 -9.34 -17.27 29.97
CA TRP A 541 -9.77 -16.77 28.66
C TRP A 541 -8.62 -16.22 27.80
N TRP A 542 -7.56 -15.67 28.41
CA TRP A 542 -6.39 -15.14 27.70
C TRP A 542 -5.59 -16.24 26.96
N HIS A 543 -5.60 -17.48 27.46
CA HIS A 543 -5.00 -18.63 26.76
C HIS A 543 -6.02 -19.43 25.93
N GLU A 544 -7.31 -19.34 26.26
CA GLU A 544 -8.37 -20.15 25.65
C GLU A 544 -9.11 -19.46 24.49
N TYR A 545 -8.98 -18.14 24.32
CA TYR A 545 -9.48 -17.40 23.16
C TYR A 545 -8.35 -16.87 22.27
N ARG A 546 -8.65 -16.64 20.99
CA ARG A 546 -7.78 -16.02 19.98
C ARG A 546 -8.53 -14.91 19.28
N LEU A 547 -7.86 -13.78 19.07
CA LEU A 547 -8.35 -12.71 18.20
C LEU A 547 -7.82 -12.95 16.79
N SER A 548 -8.66 -12.84 15.77
CA SER A 548 -8.23 -12.76 14.38
C SER A 548 -8.66 -11.42 13.78
N VAL A 549 -7.72 -10.73 13.13
CA VAL A 549 -7.88 -9.39 12.55
C VAL A 549 -7.66 -9.47 11.03
N PRO A 550 -8.59 -8.96 10.21
CA PRO A 550 -8.45 -8.92 8.76
C PRO A 550 -7.66 -7.70 8.31
N ASN A 551 -6.43 -7.90 7.86
CA ASN A 551 -5.65 -6.89 7.16
C ASN A 551 -6.14 -6.74 5.72
N ASN A 552 -6.23 -5.52 5.23
CA ASN A 552 -6.74 -5.21 3.90
C ASN A 552 -5.89 -4.09 3.27
N SER A 553 -4.70 -4.45 2.81
CA SER A 553 -3.86 -3.54 2.03
C SER A 553 -4.25 -3.61 0.56
N TRP A 554 -4.07 -2.52 -0.19
CA TRP A 554 -4.20 -2.55 -1.65
C TRP A 554 -3.33 -3.66 -2.27
N PHE A 555 -3.89 -4.42 -3.22
CA PHE A 555 -3.31 -5.65 -3.81
C PHE A 555 -3.19 -6.86 -2.87
N ARG A 556 -3.65 -6.76 -1.61
CA ARG A 556 -3.59 -7.80 -0.56
C ARG A 556 -4.83 -7.72 0.34
N GLU A 557 -6.00 -7.85 -0.28
CA GLU A 557 -7.30 -7.69 0.37
C GLU A 557 -7.70 -8.91 1.22
N ALA A 558 -8.48 -8.68 2.29
CA ALA A 558 -9.09 -9.66 3.19
C ALA A 558 -8.15 -10.69 3.89
N GLN A 559 -6.90 -10.35 4.21
CA GLN A 559 -5.92 -11.28 4.79
C GLN A 559 -6.00 -11.38 6.32
N TRP A 560 -6.45 -12.51 6.85
CA TRP A 560 -6.66 -12.73 8.28
C TRP A 560 -5.38 -13.12 9.02
N VAL A 561 -5.06 -12.37 10.09
CA VAL A 561 -3.94 -12.65 11.01
C VAL A 561 -4.51 -13.04 12.37
N GLU A 562 -4.01 -14.13 12.98
CA GLU A 562 -4.41 -14.59 14.31
C GLU A 562 -3.40 -14.18 15.38
N HIS A 563 -3.91 -13.79 16.55
CA HIS A 563 -3.16 -13.36 17.71
C HIS A 563 -3.64 -14.11 18.96
N ASP A 564 -2.70 -14.54 19.81
CA ASP A 564 -2.98 -14.79 21.22
C ASP A 564 -3.20 -13.46 21.96
N LEU A 565 -4.09 -13.46 22.95
CA LEU A 565 -4.43 -12.23 23.66
C LEU A 565 -3.25 -11.65 24.50
N PRO A 566 -2.39 -12.46 25.13
CA PRO A 566 -1.20 -11.98 25.84
C PRO A 566 -0.18 -11.25 24.95
N SER A 567 0.04 -11.67 23.70
CA SER A 567 0.94 -10.91 22.78
C SER A 567 0.38 -9.54 22.38
N LEU A 568 -0.92 -9.31 22.54
CA LEU A 568 -1.58 -8.01 22.44
C LEU A 568 -1.63 -7.23 23.77
N GLY A 569 -1.15 -7.83 24.87
CA GLY A 569 -1.21 -7.28 26.23
C GLY A 569 -2.57 -7.46 26.92
N VAL A 570 -3.49 -8.24 26.36
CA VAL A 570 -4.83 -8.48 26.92
C VAL A 570 -4.81 -9.80 27.70
N ASP A 571 -4.43 -9.75 28.97
CA ASP A 571 -4.28 -10.93 29.85
C ASP A 571 -4.71 -10.70 31.33
N ASP A 572 -4.77 -11.78 32.13
CA ASP A 572 -4.91 -11.68 33.60
C ASP A 572 -3.55 -11.34 34.23
N CYS A 573 -3.27 -10.04 34.32
CA CYS A 573 -2.11 -9.50 35.02
C CYS A 573 -2.26 -9.41 36.56
N GLY A 574 -3.28 -10.04 37.16
CA GLY A 574 -3.47 -10.09 38.61
C GLY A 574 -3.85 -8.75 39.26
N VAL A 575 -4.56 -7.90 38.53
CA VAL A 575 -5.04 -6.58 39.00
C VAL A 575 -6.42 -6.65 39.65
N TYR A 576 -7.22 -7.67 39.31
CA TYR A 576 -8.54 -7.92 39.88
C TYR A 576 -8.50 -8.07 41.42
N GLY A 577 -9.56 -7.62 42.09
CA GLY A 577 -9.71 -7.76 43.55
C GLY A 577 -8.80 -6.87 44.41
N ARG A 578 -8.09 -5.90 43.83
CA ARG A 578 -7.35 -4.88 44.61
C ARG A 578 -8.32 -3.92 45.34
N PRO A 579 -7.88 -3.27 46.45
CA PRO A 579 -8.74 -2.40 47.27
C PRO A 579 -9.43 -1.23 46.53
N ASP A 580 -8.88 -0.82 45.39
CA ASP A 580 -9.32 0.34 44.60
C ASP A 580 -10.44 0.01 43.57
N GLU A 581 -11.24 -1.04 43.79
CA GLU A 581 -12.36 -1.49 42.93
C GLU A 581 -12.04 -1.59 41.41
N HIS A 582 -10.87 -2.09 41.03
CA HIS A 582 -10.47 -2.16 39.61
C HIS A 582 -11.24 -3.23 38.84
N TRP A 583 -12.03 -2.81 37.85
CA TRP A 583 -12.82 -3.70 36.98
C TRP A 583 -12.01 -4.28 35.80
N GLY A 584 -10.74 -3.92 35.61
CA GLY A 584 -9.86 -4.47 34.58
C GLY A 584 -8.45 -3.87 34.65
N SER A 585 -7.54 -4.39 33.83
CA SER A 585 -6.16 -3.89 33.67
C SER A 585 -6.11 -2.54 32.96
N LEU A 586 -7.19 -2.19 32.24
CA LEU A 586 -7.33 -1.03 31.35
C LEU A 586 -6.52 -1.15 30.05
N THR A 587 -5.90 -2.31 29.81
CA THR A 587 -5.31 -2.65 28.52
C THR A 587 -6.42 -2.97 27.53
N HIS A 588 -6.27 -2.44 26.33
CA HIS A 588 -7.18 -2.68 25.22
C HIS A 588 -6.35 -2.79 23.93
N TYR A 589 -6.83 -3.62 23.03
CA TYR A 589 -6.37 -3.68 21.65
C TYR A 589 -7.47 -3.09 20.77
N SER A 590 -7.15 -1.99 20.08
CA SER A 590 -8.06 -1.26 19.21
C SER A 590 -7.61 -1.33 17.76
N VAL A 591 -8.59 -1.48 16.85
CA VAL A 591 -8.40 -1.32 15.41
C VAL A 591 -9.35 -0.23 14.94
N SER A 592 -8.83 0.68 14.12
CA SER A 592 -9.58 1.75 13.51
C SER A 592 -9.09 2.04 12.09
N ASN A 593 -9.94 2.72 11.34
CA ASN A 593 -9.62 3.28 10.04
C ASN A 593 -10.05 4.75 10.05
N ARG A 594 -9.25 5.61 9.41
CA ARG A 594 -9.46 7.05 9.33
C ARG A 594 -9.42 7.49 7.88
N GLY A 595 -10.51 8.06 7.40
CA GLY A 595 -10.57 8.68 6.07
C GLY A 595 -11.71 8.16 5.22
N THR A 596 -11.49 8.20 3.91
CA THR A 596 -12.48 7.80 2.91
C THR A 596 -12.26 6.39 2.38
N PHE A 597 -11.03 5.86 2.43
CA PHE A 597 -10.76 4.44 2.23
C PHE A 597 -11.11 3.65 3.50
N SER A 598 -12.42 3.47 3.73
CA SER A 598 -13.01 2.83 4.92
C SER A 598 -12.45 1.44 5.24
N THR A 599 -11.82 0.77 4.27
CA THR A 599 -11.22 -0.55 4.48
C THR A 599 -9.74 -0.63 4.14
N GLU A 600 -9.04 0.51 4.00
CA GLU A 600 -7.57 0.49 3.92
C GLU A 600 -6.95 0.06 5.27
N GLY A 601 -5.91 -0.77 5.20
CA GLY A 601 -5.20 -1.30 6.35
C GLY A 601 -5.92 -2.50 6.98
N HIS A 602 -7.20 -2.33 7.33
CA HIS A 602 -8.05 -3.34 7.95
C HIS A 602 -9.49 -3.32 7.42
N LEU A 603 -10.16 -4.48 7.37
CA LEU A 603 -11.62 -4.49 7.23
C LEU A 603 -12.29 -4.04 8.54
N PRO A 604 -13.50 -3.46 8.50
CA PRO A 604 -14.27 -3.02 9.67
C PRO A 604 -14.86 -4.18 10.48
N MET A 605 -14.07 -5.21 10.77
CA MET A 605 -14.56 -6.42 11.44
C MET A 605 -13.45 -7.12 12.25
N GLY A 606 -13.84 -8.02 13.13
CA GLY A 606 -12.93 -8.83 13.94
C GLY A 606 -13.60 -10.11 14.43
N LEU A 607 -12.79 -11.11 14.73
CA LEU A 607 -13.21 -12.46 15.11
C LEU A 607 -12.55 -12.86 16.43
N LEU A 608 -13.32 -13.19 17.45
CA LEU A 608 -12.83 -13.76 18.71
C LEU A 608 -13.35 -15.18 18.83
N LYS A 609 -12.46 -16.18 18.85
CA LYS A 609 -12.84 -17.61 18.86
C LYS A 609 -12.14 -18.37 19.98
N HIS A 610 -12.84 -19.31 20.58
CA HIS A 610 -12.27 -20.24 21.54
C HIS A 610 -11.41 -21.30 20.82
N VAL A 611 -10.25 -21.66 21.36
CA VAL A 611 -9.26 -22.57 20.74
C VAL A 611 -9.78 -23.98 20.43
N SER A 612 -10.89 -24.38 21.06
CA SER A 612 -11.56 -25.66 20.78
C SER A 612 -12.57 -25.61 19.62
N GLY A 613 -12.86 -24.44 19.06
CA GLY A 613 -13.84 -24.25 17.98
C GLY A 613 -15.29 -24.45 18.42
N LYS A 614 -15.64 -24.12 19.67
CA LYS A 614 -16.99 -24.33 20.26
C LYS A 614 -17.71 -23.05 20.65
N ASP A 615 -17.07 -21.90 20.50
CA ASP A 615 -17.59 -20.59 20.88
C ASP A 615 -16.87 -19.56 20.01
N THR A 616 -17.64 -18.80 19.24
CA THR A 616 -17.11 -17.84 18.26
C THR A 616 -17.97 -16.58 18.17
N TRP A 617 -17.31 -15.43 18.32
CA TRP A 617 -17.87 -14.09 18.18
C TRP A 617 -17.28 -13.41 16.95
N LEU A 618 -18.12 -12.84 16.10
CA LEU A 618 -17.71 -12.15 14.88
C LEU A 618 -18.49 -10.84 14.78
N TRP A 619 -17.81 -9.70 14.74
CA TRP A 619 -18.45 -8.38 14.61
C TRP A 619 -18.07 -7.66 13.33
N GLN A 620 -18.92 -6.78 12.84
CA GLN A 620 -18.62 -5.82 11.78
C GLN A 620 -19.22 -4.43 12.06
N VAL A 621 -18.49 -3.37 11.71
CA VAL A 621 -18.96 -1.97 11.72
C VAL A 621 -19.43 -1.61 10.32
N GLU A 622 -20.61 -0.99 10.21
CA GLU A 622 -21.26 -0.71 8.93
C GLU A 622 -21.09 0.79 8.59
N ASN A 623 -19.86 1.19 8.20
CA ASN A 623 -19.55 2.56 7.81
C ASN A 623 -18.59 2.65 6.62
N ASN A 624 -18.88 3.57 5.69
CA ASN A 624 -18.09 3.88 4.50
C ASN A 624 -17.10 5.05 4.69
N GLY A 625 -16.56 5.17 5.90
CA GLY A 625 -15.46 6.07 6.25
C GLY A 625 -14.97 5.73 7.65
N SER A 626 -14.43 6.71 8.36
CA SER A 626 -13.80 6.54 9.68
C SER A 626 -14.59 5.70 10.72
N TRP A 627 -13.98 4.70 11.37
CA TRP A 627 -14.58 3.82 12.40
C TRP A 627 -13.56 3.28 13.41
N ARG A 628 -14.03 2.76 14.55
CA ARG A 628 -13.19 2.05 15.55
C ARG A 628 -13.94 0.88 16.21
N TRP A 629 -13.19 -0.18 16.52
CA TRP A 629 -13.55 -1.15 17.55
C TRP A 629 -12.37 -1.43 18.48
N GLU A 630 -12.65 -1.91 19.68
CA GLU A 630 -11.64 -2.39 20.63
C GLU A 630 -12.13 -3.61 21.41
N ILE A 631 -11.17 -4.44 21.83
CA ILE A 631 -11.36 -5.43 22.88
C ILE A 631 -10.42 -5.13 24.05
N GLY A 632 -10.79 -5.59 25.24
CA GLY A 632 -9.92 -5.55 26.41
C GLY A 632 -10.49 -6.40 27.54
N ASP A 633 -9.90 -6.31 28.73
CA ASP A 633 -10.35 -7.06 29.89
C ASP A 633 -11.32 -6.27 30.77
N TRP A 634 -12.38 -6.93 31.21
CA TRP A 634 -13.46 -6.38 32.04
C TRP A 634 -14.08 -7.46 32.92
N LYS A 635 -13.94 -7.31 34.24
CA LYS A 635 -14.54 -8.13 35.29
C LYS A 635 -14.37 -9.65 35.03
N ASP A 636 -13.14 -10.13 35.07
CA ASP A 636 -12.74 -11.52 34.77
C ASP A 636 -13.06 -12.02 33.34
N SER A 637 -13.47 -11.17 32.39
CA SER A 637 -13.80 -11.59 31.02
C SER A 637 -13.35 -10.56 29.97
N ILE A 638 -13.59 -10.84 28.70
CA ILE A 638 -13.31 -9.94 27.57
C ILE A 638 -14.54 -9.05 27.32
N TYR A 639 -14.32 -7.77 27.00
CA TYR A 639 -15.34 -6.89 26.43
C TYR A 639 -15.05 -6.56 24.97
N LEU A 640 -16.09 -6.14 24.25
CA LEU A 640 -16.06 -5.52 22.94
C LEU A 640 -16.76 -4.16 23.03
N ALA A 641 -16.12 -3.11 22.52
CA ALA A 641 -16.76 -1.82 22.27
C ALA A 641 -16.50 -1.39 20.82
N ALA A 642 -17.55 -0.99 20.10
CA ALA A 642 -17.46 -0.71 18.67
C ALA A 642 -18.43 0.41 18.23
N GLY A 643 -18.05 1.13 17.17
CA GLY A 643 -18.88 2.16 16.58
C GLY A 643 -18.20 2.95 15.46
N GLY A 644 -18.78 4.12 15.18
CA GLY A 644 -18.31 5.01 14.13
C GLY A 644 -17.11 5.87 14.54
N PRO A 645 -16.98 7.08 13.97
CA PRO A 645 -15.85 7.96 14.26
C PRO A 645 -15.92 8.53 15.69
N VAL A 646 -14.76 8.95 16.21
CA VAL A 646 -14.56 9.48 17.57
C VAL A 646 -13.54 10.61 17.53
N GLU A 647 -13.59 11.52 18.50
CA GLU A 647 -12.72 12.70 18.54
C GLU A 647 -11.22 12.37 18.45
N THR A 648 -10.77 11.44 19.28
CA THR A 648 -9.33 11.17 19.51
C THR A 648 -8.57 10.59 18.32
N GLU A 649 -9.29 10.10 17.30
CA GLU A 649 -8.70 9.44 16.13
C GLU A 649 -9.20 10.02 14.81
N HIS A 650 -10.44 10.53 14.76
CA HIS A 650 -11.14 10.83 13.52
C HIS A 650 -11.55 12.32 13.40
N ASP A 651 -11.10 13.17 14.35
CA ASP A 651 -11.53 14.57 14.47
C ASP A 651 -13.06 14.73 14.44
N TRP A 652 -13.79 13.74 14.98
CA TRP A 652 -15.25 13.75 15.06
C TRP A 652 -15.73 14.38 16.37
N ARG A 653 -16.59 15.39 16.24
CA ARG A 653 -17.37 15.99 17.33
C ARG A 653 -18.74 16.33 16.76
N GLU A 654 -19.78 16.16 17.56
CA GLU A 654 -21.14 16.55 17.18
C GLU A 654 -21.72 17.55 18.18
N ARG A 655 -22.17 18.70 17.69
CA ARG A 655 -22.82 19.74 18.51
C ARG A 655 -24.33 19.62 18.35
N LEU A 656 -25.00 19.31 19.45
CA LEU A 656 -26.45 19.18 19.51
C LEU A 656 -27.02 20.35 20.31
N ALA A 657 -27.71 21.26 19.64
CA ALA A 657 -28.58 22.25 20.28
C ALA A 657 -29.78 21.55 20.96
N PRO A 658 -30.49 22.20 21.91
CA PRO A 658 -31.66 21.62 22.57
C PRO A 658 -32.68 21.01 21.58
N GLY A 659 -33.06 19.75 21.81
CA GLY A 659 -33.95 18.96 20.97
C GLY A 659 -33.31 18.25 19.77
N GLN A 660 -32.08 18.60 19.37
CA GLN A 660 -31.37 17.92 18.28
C GLN A 660 -30.88 16.53 18.69
N GLU A 661 -30.81 15.63 17.71
CA GLU A 661 -30.44 14.22 17.87
C GLU A 661 -29.34 13.80 16.87
N PHE A 662 -28.47 12.88 17.29
CA PHE A 662 -27.51 12.17 16.45
C PHE A 662 -27.63 10.66 16.68
N THR A 663 -27.68 9.88 15.60
CA THR A 663 -27.60 8.40 15.61
C THR A 663 -26.25 7.93 15.10
N THR A 664 -25.67 6.89 15.71
CA THR A 664 -24.41 6.26 15.27
C THR A 664 -24.56 5.50 13.94
N VAL A 665 -23.42 4.99 13.44
CA VAL A 665 -23.41 3.93 12.41
C VAL A 665 -23.76 2.58 13.04
N PRO A 666 -24.29 1.60 12.29
CA PRO A 666 -24.57 0.27 12.84
C PRO A 666 -23.32 -0.55 13.14
N VAL A 667 -23.44 -1.44 14.12
CA VAL A 667 -22.52 -2.56 14.35
C VAL A 667 -23.33 -3.85 14.39
N ALA A 668 -22.91 -4.87 13.65
CA ALA A 668 -23.47 -6.21 13.74
C ALA A 668 -22.54 -7.11 14.54
N LEU A 669 -23.10 -7.93 15.44
CA LEU A 669 -22.43 -8.93 16.26
C LEU A 669 -23.10 -10.29 16.03
N CYS A 670 -22.34 -11.23 15.49
CA CYS A 670 -22.70 -12.64 15.40
C CYS A 670 -22.07 -13.42 16.57
N HIS A 671 -22.82 -14.36 17.14
CA HIS A 671 -22.31 -15.32 18.11
C HIS A 671 -22.81 -16.73 17.74
N VAL A 672 -21.91 -17.71 17.69
CA VAL A 672 -22.23 -19.13 17.50
C VAL A 672 -21.52 -20.00 18.53
N GLN A 673 -22.19 -21.04 19.03
CA GLN A 673 -21.58 -22.08 19.87
C GLN A 673 -20.97 -23.20 19.00
N ASP A 674 -20.17 -22.79 18.01
CA ASP A 674 -19.56 -23.62 16.97
C ASP A 674 -18.33 -22.86 16.41
N ASP A 675 -17.74 -23.34 15.32
CA ASP A 675 -16.53 -22.75 14.73
C ASP A 675 -16.78 -21.47 13.88
N TYR A 676 -15.68 -20.89 13.39
CA TYR A 676 -15.71 -19.65 12.62
C TYR A 676 -16.34 -19.80 11.23
N GLU A 677 -16.43 -21.00 10.67
CA GLU A 677 -17.13 -21.21 9.40
C GLU A 677 -18.63 -20.99 9.59
N LYS A 678 -19.19 -21.43 10.72
CA LYS A 678 -20.57 -21.11 11.12
C LYS A 678 -20.79 -19.63 11.37
N ALA A 679 -19.83 -18.95 12.00
CA ALA A 679 -19.91 -17.50 12.21
C ALA A 679 -19.96 -16.73 10.87
N PHE A 680 -19.09 -17.07 9.92
CA PHE A 680 -19.13 -16.47 8.58
C PHE A 680 -20.38 -16.87 7.79
N ALA A 681 -20.89 -18.10 7.94
CA ALA A 681 -22.14 -18.52 7.32
C ALA A 681 -23.34 -17.70 7.83
N ALA A 682 -23.49 -17.55 9.16
CA ALA A 682 -24.52 -16.73 9.78
C ALA A 682 -24.40 -15.25 9.37
N MET A 683 -23.19 -14.70 9.41
CA MET A 683 -22.94 -13.33 8.95
C MET A 683 -23.26 -13.16 7.45
N THR A 684 -23.00 -14.17 6.61
CA THR A 684 -23.36 -14.14 5.18
C THR A 684 -24.88 -14.07 4.97
N GLN A 685 -25.68 -14.80 5.76
CA GLN A 685 -27.14 -14.69 5.69
C GLN A 685 -27.64 -13.33 6.19
N TYR A 686 -27.07 -12.79 7.26
CA TYR A 686 -27.34 -11.42 7.70
C TYR A 686 -27.03 -10.38 6.61
N ARG A 687 -25.89 -10.50 5.94
CA ARG A 687 -25.48 -9.63 4.83
C ARG A 687 -26.43 -9.70 3.63
N ARG A 688 -26.99 -10.90 3.34
CA ARG A 688 -28.06 -11.09 2.35
C ARG A 688 -29.38 -10.44 2.78
N GLN A 689 -29.67 -10.38 4.07
CA GLN A 689 -30.88 -9.76 4.61
C GLN A 689 -30.81 -8.22 4.59
N ILE A 690 -29.68 -7.61 5.02
CA ILE A 690 -29.59 -6.14 5.11
C ILE A 690 -29.36 -5.43 3.77
N ARG A 691 -28.89 -6.14 2.74
CA ARG A 691 -28.63 -5.50 1.44
C ARG A 691 -29.91 -5.22 0.66
N ARG A 692 -29.88 -4.13 -0.11
CA ARG A 692 -30.88 -3.82 -1.11
C ARG A 692 -30.97 -4.95 -2.13
N LYS A 693 -32.15 -5.58 -2.24
CA LYS A 693 -32.39 -6.70 -3.17
C LYS A 693 -32.26 -6.23 -4.62
N HIS A 694 -31.51 -6.96 -5.43
CA HIS A 694 -31.38 -6.71 -6.88
C HIS A 694 -31.39 -8.03 -7.66
N ARG A 695 -32.06 -8.07 -8.82
CA ARG A 695 -32.27 -9.29 -9.65
C ARG A 695 -30.98 -10.04 -10.03
N ASP A 696 -29.85 -9.34 -10.06
CA ASP A 696 -28.56 -9.91 -10.44
C ASP A 696 -27.83 -10.56 -9.24
N HIS A 697 -28.38 -10.47 -8.02
CA HIS A 697 -28.00 -11.32 -6.88
C HIS A 697 -28.44 -12.78 -7.06
N ASP A 698 -29.44 -13.02 -7.92
CA ASP A 698 -29.92 -14.38 -8.24
C ASP A 698 -29.39 -14.89 -9.60
N ARG A 699 -29.32 -14.01 -10.61
CA ARG A 699 -28.95 -14.39 -11.99
C ARG A 699 -27.46 -14.66 -12.20
N LEU A 700 -26.60 -13.99 -11.42
CA LEU A 700 -25.14 -13.97 -11.54
C LEU A 700 -24.59 -13.83 -12.99
N PRO A 701 -25.02 -12.82 -13.78
CA PRO A 701 -24.49 -12.57 -15.12
C PRO A 701 -22.97 -12.36 -15.14
N ILE A 702 -22.29 -13.01 -16.10
CA ILE A 702 -20.86 -12.81 -16.36
C ILE A 702 -20.67 -11.38 -16.87
N ILE A 703 -19.73 -10.66 -16.28
CA ILE A 703 -19.39 -9.29 -16.66
C ILE A 703 -18.05 -9.33 -17.37
N PHE A 704 -17.98 -8.80 -18.59
CA PHE A 704 -16.70 -8.45 -19.20
C PHE A 704 -16.37 -6.99 -18.90
N ASN A 705 -15.12 -6.71 -18.52
CA ASN A 705 -14.62 -5.35 -18.32
C ASN A 705 -13.27 -5.20 -19.05
N ASP A 706 -13.07 -4.10 -19.77
CA ASP A 706 -11.90 -3.89 -20.63
C ASP A 706 -10.67 -3.32 -19.93
N TYR A 707 -10.64 -3.19 -18.61
CA TYR A 707 -9.49 -2.69 -17.86
C TYR A 707 -8.42 -3.76 -17.63
N MET A 708 -8.70 -4.71 -16.73
CA MET A 708 -7.70 -5.47 -15.98
C MET A 708 -6.86 -6.39 -16.89
N ASN A 709 -5.58 -6.08 -17.08
CA ASN A 709 -4.69 -6.72 -18.07
C ASN A 709 -5.30 -6.76 -19.50
N CYS A 710 -6.10 -5.77 -19.89
CA CYS A 710 -6.76 -5.70 -21.20
C CYS A 710 -6.42 -4.41 -21.97
N LEU A 711 -7.27 -3.37 -21.90
CA LEU A 711 -7.04 -2.06 -22.53
C LEU A 711 -6.48 -1.01 -21.56
N MET A 712 -6.53 -1.26 -20.24
CA MET A 712 -5.83 -0.48 -19.20
C MET A 712 -5.99 1.05 -19.31
N GLY A 713 -7.22 1.52 -19.57
CA GLY A 713 -7.53 2.95 -19.68
C GLY A 713 -7.30 3.57 -21.06
N ASP A 714 -7.15 2.76 -22.12
CA ASP A 714 -7.03 3.25 -23.51
C ASP A 714 -8.10 2.67 -24.48
N PRO A 715 -9.41 2.83 -24.18
CA PRO A 715 -10.48 2.40 -25.06
C PRO A 715 -10.54 3.29 -26.32
N THR A 716 -10.79 2.66 -27.46
CA THR A 716 -11.03 3.30 -28.77
C THR A 716 -12.03 2.43 -29.52
N GLU A 717 -12.82 3.00 -30.42
CA GLU A 717 -13.86 2.29 -31.20
C GLU A 717 -13.38 0.95 -31.78
N GLU A 718 -12.24 0.94 -32.47
CA GLU A 718 -11.62 -0.26 -33.05
C GLU A 718 -11.32 -1.35 -32.00
N LYS A 719 -10.63 -0.98 -30.91
CA LYS A 719 -10.25 -1.91 -29.83
C LYS A 719 -11.44 -2.48 -29.08
N VAL A 720 -12.46 -1.66 -28.82
CA VAL A 720 -13.69 -2.11 -28.17
C VAL A 720 -14.42 -3.10 -29.08
N LEU A 721 -14.62 -2.77 -30.36
CA LEU A 721 -15.30 -3.64 -31.32
C LEU A 721 -14.56 -4.97 -31.56
N ALA A 722 -13.22 -4.98 -31.52
CA ALA A 722 -12.42 -6.20 -31.62
C ALA A 722 -12.69 -7.21 -30.47
N LEU A 723 -13.05 -6.72 -29.28
CA LEU A 723 -13.38 -7.55 -28.12
C LEU A 723 -14.83 -8.07 -28.12
N VAL A 724 -15.78 -7.38 -28.78
CA VAL A 724 -17.21 -7.70 -28.69
C VAL A 724 -17.52 -9.15 -29.09
N ASP A 725 -17.05 -9.61 -30.25
CA ASP A 725 -17.37 -10.97 -30.72
C ASP A 725 -16.75 -12.09 -29.86
N PRO A 726 -15.46 -12.02 -29.44
CA PRO A 726 -14.91 -12.91 -28.42
C PRO A 726 -15.71 -12.91 -27.10
N VAL A 727 -16.13 -11.74 -26.62
CA VAL A 727 -16.87 -11.59 -25.36
C VAL A 727 -18.27 -12.22 -25.42
N VAL A 728 -18.99 -12.05 -26.54
CA VAL A 728 -20.26 -12.75 -26.80
C VAL A 728 -20.05 -14.27 -26.84
N LYS A 729 -18.98 -14.75 -27.48
CA LYS A 729 -18.66 -16.19 -27.58
C LYS A 729 -18.28 -16.82 -26.24
N ALA A 730 -17.67 -16.06 -25.34
CA ALA A 730 -17.42 -16.46 -23.95
C ALA A 730 -18.73 -16.54 -23.12
N GLY A 731 -19.80 -15.90 -23.59
CA GLY A 731 -21.11 -15.87 -22.94
C GLY A 731 -21.21 -14.87 -21.81
N ALA A 732 -20.53 -13.72 -21.93
CA ALA A 732 -20.77 -12.57 -21.08
C ALA A 732 -22.17 -11.97 -21.33
N GLU A 733 -22.74 -11.34 -20.29
CA GLU A 733 -24.03 -10.65 -20.36
C GLU A 733 -23.87 -9.11 -20.25
N TYR A 734 -22.79 -8.63 -19.62
CA TYR A 734 -22.39 -7.23 -19.59
C TYR A 734 -21.06 -6.99 -20.33
N PHE A 735 -20.91 -5.82 -20.94
CA PHE A 735 -19.65 -5.31 -21.48
C PHE A 735 -19.39 -3.92 -20.90
N VAL A 736 -18.37 -3.80 -20.06
CA VAL A 736 -18.00 -2.56 -19.37
C VAL A 736 -16.81 -1.93 -20.08
N ILE A 737 -17.00 -0.70 -20.58
CA ILE A 737 -15.91 0.17 -21.01
C ILE A 737 -15.43 0.92 -19.78
N ASP A 738 -14.21 0.63 -19.34
CA ASP A 738 -13.62 1.19 -18.14
C ASP A 738 -12.96 2.56 -18.42
N ALA A 739 -12.02 3.02 -17.60
CA ALA A 739 -11.50 4.39 -17.62
C ALA A 739 -11.01 4.89 -19.00
N GLY A 740 -11.06 6.21 -19.20
CA GLY A 740 -10.51 6.89 -20.38
C GLY A 740 -11.48 7.15 -21.54
N TRP A 741 -12.70 6.59 -21.53
CA TRP A 741 -13.70 6.80 -22.60
C TRP A 741 -14.12 8.27 -22.82
N TYR A 742 -13.98 9.12 -21.81
CA TYR A 742 -14.34 10.55 -21.86
C TYR A 742 -13.22 11.48 -22.35
N ALA A 743 -11.96 11.03 -22.37
CA ALA A 743 -10.80 11.91 -22.59
C ALA A 743 -10.21 11.81 -24.00
N ASP A 744 -9.90 12.94 -24.63
CA ASP A 744 -9.31 12.98 -25.98
C ASP A 744 -7.84 12.55 -26.06
N ASP A 745 -7.16 12.37 -24.93
CA ASP A 745 -5.78 11.88 -24.88
C ASP A 745 -5.55 10.84 -23.76
N SER A 746 -4.29 10.53 -23.46
CA SER A 746 -3.90 9.56 -22.43
C SER A 746 -3.94 10.13 -21.00
N GLY A 747 -4.21 11.43 -20.84
CA GLY A 747 -4.29 12.13 -19.57
C GLY A 747 -5.69 12.11 -18.96
N TRP A 748 -6.45 11.02 -19.10
CA TRP A 748 -7.82 10.95 -18.57
C TRP A 748 -7.92 11.19 -17.06
N TRP A 749 -6.86 10.87 -16.31
CA TRP A 749 -6.84 10.89 -14.85
C TRP A 749 -7.36 12.19 -14.22
N ASP A 750 -6.87 13.36 -14.65
CA ASP A 750 -7.16 14.67 -14.06
C ASP A 750 -8.22 15.48 -14.85
N ASP A 751 -8.98 14.81 -15.72
CA ASP A 751 -10.03 15.37 -16.58
C ASP A 751 -11.46 14.91 -16.18
N VAL A 752 -11.58 14.02 -15.19
CA VAL A 752 -12.85 13.48 -14.66
C VAL A 752 -13.85 14.57 -14.24
N GLY A 753 -15.14 14.33 -14.48
CA GLY A 753 -16.24 15.16 -13.95
C GLY A 753 -17.30 15.60 -14.96
N LEU A 754 -16.95 15.81 -16.24
CA LEU A 754 -17.91 16.17 -17.29
C LEU A 754 -18.67 14.96 -17.85
N TRP A 755 -17.99 13.80 -17.89
CA TRP A 755 -18.56 12.50 -18.29
C TRP A 755 -19.27 12.54 -19.66
N GLU A 756 -18.64 13.20 -20.63
CA GLU A 756 -19.02 13.21 -22.04
C GLU A 756 -17.99 12.39 -22.83
N PRO A 757 -18.40 11.60 -23.84
CA PRO A 757 -17.50 10.70 -24.55
C PRO A 757 -16.56 11.43 -25.52
N SER A 758 -15.31 10.97 -25.60
CA SER A 758 -14.34 11.52 -26.55
C SER A 758 -14.76 11.25 -27.99
N GLN A 759 -15.00 12.33 -28.75
CA GLN A 759 -15.28 12.25 -30.19
C GLN A 759 -14.06 11.73 -30.98
N LYS A 760 -12.86 11.90 -30.44
CA LYS A 760 -11.61 11.43 -31.06
C LYS A 760 -11.37 9.92 -30.86
N ARG A 761 -11.77 9.35 -29.71
CA ARG A 761 -11.71 7.90 -29.46
C ARG A 761 -12.84 7.13 -30.15
N PHE A 762 -13.98 7.79 -30.39
CA PHE A 762 -15.20 7.21 -30.93
C PHE A 762 -15.73 8.04 -32.13
N PRO A 763 -15.02 8.02 -33.27
CA PRO A 763 -15.31 8.89 -34.41
C PRO A 763 -16.65 8.59 -35.10
N SER A 764 -17.17 7.35 -35.01
CA SER A 764 -18.52 7.01 -35.50
C SER A 764 -19.63 7.41 -34.51
N GLY A 765 -19.26 7.87 -33.31
CA GLY A 765 -20.15 8.31 -32.25
C GLY A 765 -20.39 7.25 -31.18
N PHE A 766 -20.13 7.59 -29.91
CA PHE A 766 -20.21 6.65 -28.78
C PHE A 766 -21.59 5.99 -28.61
N LYS A 767 -22.68 6.70 -28.93
CA LYS A 767 -24.05 6.16 -28.91
C LYS A 767 -24.26 5.04 -29.94
N GLU A 768 -23.57 5.10 -31.08
CA GLU A 768 -23.60 4.05 -32.10
C GLU A 768 -22.79 2.83 -31.62
N LEU A 769 -21.59 3.03 -31.08
CA LEU A 769 -20.79 1.96 -30.47
C LEU A 769 -21.57 1.18 -29.39
N LEU A 770 -22.21 1.86 -28.44
CA LEU A 770 -23.04 1.19 -27.42
C LEU A 770 -24.28 0.52 -28.01
N SER A 771 -24.79 1.00 -29.15
CA SER A 771 -25.88 0.35 -29.88
C SER A 771 -25.41 -0.93 -30.56
N GLN A 772 -24.20 -0.97 -31.11
CA GLN A 772 -23.60 -2.20 -31.65
C GLN A 772 -23.37 -3.25 -30.57
N ILE A 773 -22.90 -2.86 -29.38
CA ILE A 773 -22.79 -3.74 -28.20
C ILE A 773 -24.16 -4.33 -27.84
N ARG A 774 -25.22 -3.51 -27.76
CA ARG A 774 -26.59 -3.99 -27.51
C ARG A 774 -27.13 -4.91 -28.60
N ASN A 775 -26.88 -4.60 -29.88
CA ASN A 775 -27.32 -5.42 -31.01
C ASN A 775 -26.68 -6.81 -31.02
N LYS A 776 -25.57 -7.00 -30.28
CA LYS A 776 -24.91 -8.29 -30.05
C LYS A 776 -25.42 -9.03 -28.80
N GLY A 777 -26.42 -8.49 -28.10
CA GLY A 777 -27.05 -9.08 -26.92
C GLY A 777 -26.43 -8.70 -25.57
N LEU A 778 -25.42 -7.83 -25.56
CA LEU A 778 -24.70 -7.40 -24.35
C LEU A 778 -25.35 -6.14 -23.75
N ILE A 779 -25.34 -6.03 -22.42
CA ILE A 779 -25.70 -4.79 -21.72
C ILE A 779 -24.43 -3.92 -21.58
N PRO A 780 -24.39 -2.71 -22.16
CA PRO A 780 -23.24 -1.83 -22.03
C PRO A 780 -23.17 -1.22 -20.62
N GLY A 781 -21.97 -1.20 -20.08
CA GLY A 781 -21.62 -0.57 -18.80
C GLY A 781 -20.48 0.43 -18.94
N LEU A 782 -20.37 1.38 -18.00
CA LEU A 782 -19.31 2.38 -17.97
C LEU A 782 -18.65 2.46 -16.58
N TRP A 783 -17.34 2.68 -16.55
CA TRP A 783 -16.65 3.20 -15.36
C TRP A 783 -16.86 4.71 -15.21
N ILE A 784 -17.14 5.17 -14.00
CA ILE A 784 -17.06 6.58 -13.60
C ILE A 784 -16.55 6.70 -12.14
N GLU A 785 -16.09 7.89 -11.77
CA GLU A 785 -15.63 8.21 -10.40
C GLU A 785 -16.49 9.36 -9.84
N PRO A 786 -17.66 9.09 -9.25
CA PRO A 786 -18.73 10.07 -9.07
C PRO A 786 -18.50 11.07 -7.92
N GLU A 787 -17.48 10.86 -7.09
CA GLU A 787 -17.15 11.70 -5.93
C GLU A 787 -16.03 12.72 -6.19
N VAL A 788 -15.44 12.73 -7.38
CA VAL A 788 -14.25 13.53 -7.66
C VAL A 788 -14.36 14.35 -8.95
N ILE A 789 -13.71 15.51 -8.97
CA ILE A 789 -13.53 16.32 -10.18
C ILE A 789 -12.04 16.57 -10.41
N GLY A 790 -11.56 16.30 -11.62
CA GLY A 790 -10.16 16.53 -12.00
C GLY A 790 -9.83 18.01 -12.11
N VAL A 791 -8.61 18.42 -11.75
CA VAL A 791 -8.20 19.85 -11.78
C VAL A 791 -8.25 20.50 -13.16
N ARG A 792 -8.25 19.71 -14.26
CA ARG A 792 -8.40 20.22 -15.62
C ARG A 792 -9.85 20.28 -16.10
N SER A 793 -10.75 19.53 -15.46
CA SER A 793 -12.16 19.47 -15.79
C SER A 793 -12.82 20.84 -15.68
N VAL A 794 -13.61 21.21 -16.69
CA VAL A 794 -14.38 22.48 -16.70
C VAL A 794 -15.35 22.57 -15.51
N VAL A 795 -15.83 21.43 -15.03
CA VAL A 795 -16.76 21.31 -13.90
C VAL A 795 -16.16 21.88 -12.60
N ALA A 796 -14.84 21.81 -12.44
CA ALA A 796 -14.14 22.39 -11.28
C ALA A 796 -14.34 23.91 -11.13
N LYS A 797 -14.71 24.60 -12.21
CA LYS A 797 -15.00 26.05 -12.25
C LYS A 797 -16.50 26.38 -12.36
N GLN A 798 -17.34 25.37 -12.62
CA GLN A 798 -18.79 25.52 -12.78
C GLN A 798 -19.53 25.30 -11.46
N LEU A 799 -19.06 24.33 -10.66
CA LEU A 799 -19.58 24.10 -9.31
C LEU A 799 -19.04 25.17 -8.34
N PRO A 800 -19.85 25.60 -7.35
CA PRO A 800 -19.43 26.57 -6.34
C PRO A 800 -18.38 25.97 -5.39
N ASP A 801 -17.67 26.79 -4.63
CA ASP A 801 -16.57 26.32 -3.77
C ASP A 801 -17.06 25.36 -2.68
N GLU A 802 -18.23 25.61 -2.10
CA GLU A 802 -18.89 24.79 -1.09
C GLU A 802 -19.44 23.44 -1.61
N ALA A 803 -19.38 23.19 -2.92
CA ALA A 803 -19.65 21.87 -3.50
C ALA A 803 -18.46 20.90 -3.41
N PHE A 804 -17.33 21.34 -2.85
CA PHE A 804 -16.13 20.56 -2.62
C PHE A 804 -15.81 20.48 -1.13
N PHE A 805 -15.15 19.40 -0.70
CA PHE A 805 -14.54 19.39 0.62
C PHE A 805 -13.48 20.49 0.71
N GLN A 806 -13.48 21.24 1.81
CA GLN A 806 -12.46 22.23 2.13
C GLN A 806 -11.88 22.02 3.54
N ARG A 807 -10.66 22.50 3.74
CA ARG A 807 -10.01 22.75 5.03
C ARG A 807 -9.58 24.22 5.07
N ASP A 808 -9.99 24.99 6.08
CA ASP A 808 -9.57 26.39 6.26
C ASP A 808 -9.77 27.28 5.01
N GLY A 809 -10.85 27.04 4.25
CA GLY A 809 -11.15 27.75 2.99
C GLY A 809 -10.38 27.28 1.74
N HIS A 810 -9.62 26.19 1.84
CA HIS A 810 -8.90 25.56 0.74
C HIS A 810 -9.55 24.22 0.35
N ARG A 811 -9.95 24.06 -0.92
CA ARG A 811 -10.46 22.79 -1.45
C ARG A 811 -9.44 21.66 -1.27
N ILE A 812 -9.88 20.51 -0.75
CA ILE A 812 -9.06 19.30 -0.61
C ILE A 812 -8.72 18.77 -2.00
N LEU A 813 -7.43 18.64 -2.28
CA LEU A 813 -6.87 18.26 -3.56
C LEU A 813 -5.97 17.03 -3.40
N GLU A 814 -6.43 15.88 -3.88
CA GLU A 814 -5.68 14.63 -3.82
C GLU A 814 -5.45 14.06 -5.22
N LYS A 815 -4.21 13.62 -5.49
CA LYS A 815 -3.81 13.04 -6.80
C LYS A 815 -4.32 13.82 -8.03
N ASN A 816 -4.31 15.16 -7.98
CA ASN A 816 -4.85 16.09 -9.00
C ASN A 816 -6.39 16.05 -9.20
N ARG A 817 -7.15 15.72 -8.16
CA ARG A 817 -8.62 15.72 -8.13
C ARG A 817 -9.14 16.37 -6.85
N TYR A 818 -10.23 17.11 -6.96
CA TYR A 818 -10.95 17.66 -5.82
C TYR A 818 -12.04 16.69 -5.36
N GLN A 819 -12.15 16.48 -4.05
CA GLN A 819 -13.27 15.75 -3.45
C GLN A 819 -14.54 16.60 -3.46
N LEU A 820 -15.64 16.06 -3.99
CA LEU A 820 -16.96 16.68 -3.95
C LEU A 820 -17.60 16.53 -2.57
N ASP A 821 -18.55 17.40 -2.25
CA ASP A 821 -19.41 17.23 -1.09
C ASP A 821 -20.85 16.83 -1.47
N TYR A 822 -21.19 15.56 -1.34
CA TYR A 822 -22.55 15.04 -1.57
C TYR A 822 -23.63 15.63 -0.64
N ARG A 823 -23.27 16.35 0.43
CA ARG A 823 -24.22 17.13 1.24
C ARG A 823 -24.76 18.33 0.46
N HIS A 824 -23.97 18.90 -0.46
CA HIS A 824 -24.37 20.04 -1.28
C HIS A 824 -25.35 19.63 -2.39
N PRO A 825 -26.53 20.27 -2.54
CA PRO A 825 -27.56 19.84 -3.48
C PRO A 825 -27.09 19.84 -4.94
N THR A 826 -26.33 20.85 -5.36
CA THR A 826 -25.81 20.97 -6.74
C THR A 826 -24.89 19.82 -7.15
N VAL A 827 -24.22 19.15 -6.20
CA VAL A 827 -23.43 17.94 -6.49
C VAL A 827 -24.35 16.78 -6.88
N ARG A 828 -25.39 16.54 -6.07
CA ARG A 828 -26.41 15.50 -6.33
C ARG A 828 -27.18 15.79 -7.61
N GLU A 829 -27.51 17.06 -7.89
CA GLU A 829 -28.18 17.49 -9.12
C GLU A 829 -27.30 17.23 -10.37
N HIS A 830 -26.04 17.69 -10.35
CA HIS A 830 -25.08 17.49 -11.45
C HIS A 830 -24.87 16.01 -11.76
N MET A 831 -24.54 15.21 -10.74
CA MET A 831 -24.28 13.78 -10.93
C MET A 831 -25.54 13.00 -11.30
N SER A 832 -26.72 13.39 -10.78
CA SER A 832 -28.00 12.80 -11.24
C SER A 832 -28.30 13.10 -12.70
N ALA A 833 -27.96 14.31 -13.20
CA ALA A 833 -28.13 14.66 -14.60
C ALA A 833 -27.17 13.87 -15.50
N VAL A 834 -25.91 13.69 -15.08
CA VAL A 834 -24.92 12.83 -15.77
C VAL A 834 -25.44 11.40 -15.88
N ILE A 835 -25.86 10.79 -14.76
CA ILE A 835 -26.39 9.41 -14.77
C ILE A 835 -27.66 9.32 -15.62
N HIS A 836 -28.58 10.28 -15.53
CA HIS A 836 -29.79 10.30 -16.34
C HIS A 836 -29.50 10.31 -17.84
N ARG A 837 -28.56 11.15 -18.30
CA ARG A 837 -28.10 11.19 -19.69
C ARG A 837 -27.52 9.85 -20.14
N LEU A 838 -26.60 9.28 -19.34
CA LEU A 838 -25.93 8.01 -19.68
C LEU A 838 -26.91 6.82 -19.72
N VAL A 839 -27.88 6.75 -18.81
CA VAL A 839 -28.90 5.71 -18.82
C VAL A 839 -29.89 5.89 -19.97
N THR A 840 -30.46 7.09 -20.14
CA THR A 840 -31.59 7.30 -21.07
C THR A 840 -31.17 7.55 -22.52
N GLU A 841 -30.11 8.31 -22.78
CA GLU A 841 -29.70 8.66 -24.14
C GLU A 841 -28.71 7.65 -24.72
N TYR A 842 -27.80 7.14 -23.89
CA TYR A 842 -26.76 6.19 -24.28
C TYR A 842 -27.13 4.73 -24.01
N GLY A 843 -28.15 4.47 -23.19
CA GLY A 843 -28.67 3.13 -22.91
C GLY A 843 -27.73 2.27 -22.06
N VAL A 844 -27.02 2.90 -21.12
CA VAL A 844 -26.11 2.24 -20.16
C VAL A 844 -26.93 1.53 -19.08
N GLY A 845 -26.65 0.25 -18.85
CA GLY A 845 -27.35 -0.59 -17.87
C GLY A 845 -26.49 -1.05 -16.69
N TYR A 846 -25.22 -0.65 -16.66
CA TYR A 846 -24.27 -0.95 -15.59
C TYR A 846 -23.36 0.25 -15.35
N PHE A 847 -23.03 0.54 -14.09
CA PHE A 847 -21.91 1.41 -13.73
C PHE A 847 -20.96 0.71 -12.76
N LYS A 848 -19.66 0.90 -12.99
CA LYS A 848 -18.62 0.72 -11.98
C LYS A 848 -18.35 2.10 -11.38
N PHE A 849 -18.84 2.33 -10.16
CA PHE A 849 -18.53 3.53 -9.39
C PHE A 849 -17.24 3.27 -8.65
N ASP A 850 -16.18 3.95 -9.08
CA ASP A 850 -14.86 3.85 -8.49
C ASP A 850 -14.57 5.05 -7.57
N TYR A 851 -13.50 4.96 -6.80
CA TYR A 851 -13.02 6.02 -5.93
C TYR A 851 -11.52 5.84 -5.65
N ASN A 852 -10.67 6.73 -6.19
CA ASN A 852 -9.21 6.50 -6.29
C ASN A 852 -8.33 7.57 -5.62
N ILE A 853 -8.89 8.38 -4.72
CA ILE A 853 -8.17 9.29 -3.83
C ILE A 853 -8.46 8.90 -2.38
N ASP A 854 -7.56 9.17 -1.43
CA ASP A 854 -7.93 9.08 -0.01
C ASP A 854 -7.84 10.44 0.69
N VAL A 855 -8.88 10.73 1.47
CA VAL A 855 -9.10 11.97 2.20
C VAL A 855 -9.27 11.62 3.68
N THR A 856 -8.14 11.68 4.40
CA THR A 856 -8.02 11.34 5.84
C THR A 856 -8.68 12.34 6.80
N GLN A 857 -9.16 13.48 6.29
CA GLN A 857 -9.91 14.50 7.03
C GLN A 857 -11.07 15.01 6.19
N GLY A 858 -12.29 14.96 6.75
CA GLY A 858 -13.44 15.61 6.13
C GLY A 858 -13.39 17.13 6.17
N THR A 859 -14.41 17.74 5.58
CA THR A 859 -14.50 19.20 5.47
C THR A 859 -14.93 19.89 6.77
N ASP A 860 -14.49 21.14 6.96
CA ASP A 860 -14.99 22.06 7.99
C ASP A 860 -16.14 22.98 7.52
N ILE A 861 -16.61 22.84 6.28
CA ILE A 861 -17.73 23.63 5.77
C ILE A 861 -19.05 23.11 6.36
N ASN A 862 -19.81 23.98 7.03
CA ASN A 862 -21.19 23.72 7.49
C ASN A 862 -21.35 22.38 8.25
N CYS A 863 -20.49 22.09 9.22
CA CYS A 863 -20.53 20.88 10.05
C CYS A 863 -20.06 21.18 11.48
N SER A 864 -20.27 20.24 12.40
CA SER A 864 -19.75 20.32 13.78
C SER A 864 -18.24 20.11 13.87
N SER A 865 -17.67 19.33 12.94
CA SER A 865 -16.24 18.99 12.89
C SER A 865 -15.83 18.36 11.54
N PRO A 866 -14.51 18.21 11.26
CA PRO A 866 -14.02 17.52 10.07
C PRO A 866 -14.59 16.09 9.92
N GLY A 867 -14.57 15.31 11.00
CA GLY A 867 -15.12 13.96 11.02
C GLY A 867 -16.65 13.92 10.90
N SER A 868 -17.35 14.92 11.45
CA SER A 868 -18.82 15.07 11.32
C SER A 868 -19.20 15.33 9.85
N GLY A 869 -18.51 16.27 9.17
CA GLY A 869 -18.71 16.54 7.75
C GLY A 869 -18.44 15.33 6.84
N GLN A 870 -17.43 14.50 7.16
CA GLN A 870 -17.19 13.23 6.46
C GLN A 870 -18.35 12.23 6.65
N LEU A 871 -18.83 12.03 7.88
CA LEU A 871 -19.91 11.08 8.17
C LEU A 871 -21.24 11.50 7.51
N GLU A 872 -21.54 12.79 7.49
CA GLU A 872 -22.71 13.34 6.80
C GLU A 872 -22.60 13.19 5.27
N HIS A 873 -21.42 13.44 4.70
CA HIS A 873 -21.14 13.23 3.28
C HIS A 873 -21.36 11.78 2.87
N ASN A 874 -20.81 10.86 3.64
CA ASN A 874 -20.93 9.42 3.45
C ASN A 874 -22.40 8.97 3.41
N ARG A 875 -23.23 9.50 4.31
CA ARG A 875 -24.69 9.28 4.35
C ARG A 875 -25.40 9.88 3.14
N ALA A 876 -25.04 11.10 2.74
CA ALA A 876 -25.63 11.79 1.60
C ALA A 876 -25.30 11.10 0.26
N TYR A 877 -24.09 10.55 0.11
CA TYR A 877 -23.70 9.73 -1.03
C TYR A 877 -24.53 8.45 -1.12
N LEU A 878 -24.62 7.67 -0.04
CA LEU A 878 -25.42 6.42 -0.02
C LEU A 878 -26.92 6.68 -0.21
N HIS A 879 -27.44 7.83 0.24
CA HIS A 879 -28.80 8.25 -0.06
C HIS A 879 -29.00 8.50 -1.57
N TRP A 880 -28.09 9.25 -2.20
CA TRP A 880 -28.13 9.49 -3.66
C TRP A 880 -28.05 8.19 -4.48
N VAL A 881 -27.20 7.23 -4.11
CA VAL A 881 -27.15 5.92 -4.80
C VAL A 881 -28.48 5.15 -4.66
N ASN A 882 -29.17 5.26 -3.52
CA ASN A 882 -30.53 4.70 -3.38
C ASN A 882 -31.54 5.40 -4.30
N GLU A 883 -31.51 6.73 -4.42
CA GLU A 883 -32.37 7.46 -5.37
C GLU A 883 -32.15 7.01 -6.82
N LEU A 884 -30.90 6.68 -7.20
CA LEU A 884 -30.59 6.11 -8.51
C LEU A 884 -31.23 4.72 -8.70
N HIS A 885 -31.15 3.85 -7.69
CA HIS A 885 -31.76 2.52 -7.76
C HIS A 885 -33.29 2.55 -7.73
N ASP A 886 -33.90 3.51 -7.03
CA ASP A 886 -35.36 3.72 -7.05
C ASP A 886 -35.82 4.23 -8.43
N ARG A 887 -35.04 5.13 -9.04
CA ARG A 887 -35.32 5.68 -10.38
C ARG A 887 -35.03 4.69 -11.51
N TYR A 888 -34.04 3.82 -11.34
CA TYR A 888 -33.62 2.82 -12.33
C TYR A 888 -33.49 1.41 -11.72
N PRO A 889 -34.60 0.69 -11.44
CA PRO A 889 -34.59 -0.60 -10.73
C PRO A 889 -33.92 -1.78 -11.45
N HIS A 890 -33.33 -1.55 -12.62
CA HIS A 890 -32.59 -2.53 -13.42
C HIS A 890 -31.12 -2.12 -13.65
N LEU A 891 -30.71 -0.96 -13.13
CA LEU A 891 -29.36 -0.45 -13.22
C LEU A 891 -28.48 -1.16 -12.18
N LEU A 892 -27.47 -1.87 -12.67
CA LEU A 892 -26.47 -2.50 -11.82
C LEU A 892 -25.40 -1.44 -11.47
N ILE A 893 -25.16 -1.20 -10.17
CA ILE A 893 -24.09 -0.31 -9.71
C ILE A 893 -23.13 -1.16 -8.86
N GLU A 894 -21.87 -1.22 -9.30
CA GLU A 894 -20.76 -1.85 -8.61
C GLU A 894 -19.99 -0.82 -7.77
N ASN A 895 -19.68 -1.20 -6.54
CA ASN A 895 -18.72 -0.50 -5.69
C ASN A 895 -17.28 -0.89 -6.06
N CYS A 896 -16.44 0.10 -6.32
CA CYS A 896 -15.01 -0.04 -6.48
C CYS A 896 -14.32 1.13 -5.75
N SER A 897 -13.15 0.87 -5.19
CA SER A 897 -12.28 1.94 -4.70
C SER A 897 -10.86 1.40 -4.71
N SER A 898 -10.13 1.68 -5.80
CA SER A 898 -8.82 1.04 -6.10
C SER A 898 -8.85 -0.47 -5.80
N GLY A 899 -9.78 -1.17 -6.46
CA GLY A 899 -10.24 -2.49 -6.01
C GLY A 899 -11.19 -2.37 -4.82
N ALA A 900 -10.73 -2.81 -3.63
CA ALA A 900 -11.58 -2.98 -2.45
C ALA A 900 -11.08 -2.23 -1.20
N GLN A 901 -10.75 -0.93 -1.35
CA GLN A 901 -10.43 -0.02 -0.22
C GLN A 901 -11.68 0.62 0.44
N ARG A 902 -12.88 0.28 -0.05
CA ARG A 902 -14.19 0.59 0.55
C ARG A 902 -15.13 -0.63 0.61
N MET A 903 -14.59 -1.79 1.01
CA MET A 903 -15.31 -3.07 1.08
C MET A 903 -16.11 -3.23 2.39
N ASP A 904 -16.95 -2.24 2.71
CA ASP A 904 -17.72 -2.17 3.96
C ASP A 904 -19.23 -2.37 3.74
N TYR A 905 -19.97 -2.63 4.82
CA TYR A 905 -21.41 -2.90 4.74
C TYR A 905 -22.32 -1.67 4.70
N ALA A 906 -21.80 -0.44 4.78
CA ALA A 906 -22.58 0.73 4.37
C ALA A 906 -22.61 0.81 2.83
N MET A 907 -21.47 0.59 2.17
CA MET A 907 -21.42 0.48 0.70
C MET A 907 -22.19 -0.75 0.19
N LEU A 908 -21.91 -1.95 0.73
CA LEU A 908 -22.45 -3.23 0.24
C LEU A 908 -23.91 -3.49 0.59
N ALA A 909 -24.49 -2.75 1.53
CA ALA A 909 -25.94 -2.76 1.73
C ALA A 909 -26.69 -2.00 0.61
N VAL A 910 -26.02 -1.11 -0.14
CA VAL A 910 -26.62 -0.31 -1.20
C VAL A 910 -26.19 -0.78 -2.59
N HIS A 911 -24.89 -1.02 -2.79
CA HIS A 911 -24.30 -1.41 -4.08
C HIS A 911 -24.51 -2.90 -4.35
N ALA A 912 -24.81 -3.24 -5.60
CA ALA A 912 -25.17 -4.60 -5.98
C ALA A 912 -23.95 -5.53 -6.13
N LEU A 913 -22.74 -4.98 -6.30
CA LEU A 913 -21.48 -5.70 -6.52
C LEU A 913 -20.29 -5.01 -5.83
N GLN A 914 -19.20 -5.76 -5.64
CA GLN A 914 -17.92 -5.31 -5.12
C GLN A 914 -16.78 -5.71 -6.06
N SER A 915 -16.03 -4.75 -6.58
CA SER A 915 -14.72 -5.03 -7.22
C SER A 915 -13.75 -5.57 -6.17
N SER A 916 -13.19 -6.77 -6.38
CA SER A 916 -12.48 -7.47 -5.28
C SER A 916 -11.00 -7.08 -5.07
N SER A 917 -10.28 -6.68 -6.12
CA SER A 917 -8.87 -6.23 -6.03
C SER A 917 -8.40 -5.59 -7.34
N ASP A 918 -7.33 -4.79 -7.28
CA ASP A 918 -6.54 -4.37 -8.44
C ASP A 918 -5.39 -5.34 -8.80
N GLN A 919 -5.29 -6.47 -8.07
CA GLN A 919 -4.25 -7.48 -8.28
C GLN A 919 -4.24 -8.02 -9.71
N GLN A 920 -3.12 -7.81 -10.39
CA GLN A 920 -2.87 -8.24 -11.78
C GLN A 920 -2.06 -9.53 -11.86
N ASP A 921 -1.39 -9.93 -10.77
CA ASP A 921 -0.55 -11.12 -10.71
C ASP A 921 -1.41 -12.37 -10.43
N PRO A 922 -1.58 -13.29 -11.40
CA PRO A 922 -2.36 -14.51 -11.21
C PRO A 922 -1.81 -15.43 -10.11
N GLU A 923 -0.53 -15.31 -9.74
CA GLU A 923 0.09 -16.09 -8.65
C GLU A 923 -0.40 -15.65 -7.26
N ARG A 924 -0.73 -14.36 -7.10
CA ARG A 924 -1.08 -13.76 -5.81
C ARG A 924 -2.58 -13.71 -5.57
N TYR A 925 -3.35 -13.65 -6.65
CA TYR A 925 -4.80 -13.56 -6.62
C TYR A 925 -5.50 -14.69 -5.83
N PRO A 926 -5.06 -15.97 -5.86
CA PRO A 926 -5.70 -17.05 -5.10
C PRO A 926 -5.83 -16.78 -3.59
N ALA A 927 -4.87 -16.10 -2.98
CA ALA A 927 -4.92 -15.72 -1.56
C ALA A 927 -6.03 -14.68 -1.26
N ILE A 928 -6.40 -13.86 -2.25
CA ILE A 928 -7.50 -12.90 -2.17
C ILE A 928 -8.83 -13.62 -2.45
N ALA A 929 -8.91 -14.36 -3.56
CA ALA A 929 -10.13 -15.06 -3.99
C ALA A 929 -10.64 -16.06 -2.94
N SER A 930 -9.73 -16.79 -2.28
CA SER A 930 -10.08 -17.71 -1.20
C SER A 930 -10.47 -17.01 0.11
N ALA A 931 -9.99 -15.79 0.37
CA ALA A 931 -10.32 -15.03 1.58
C ALA A 931 -11.59 -14.19 1.45
N LEU A 932 -11.90 -13.70 0.23
CA LEU A 932 -12.95 -12.72 -0.04
C LEU A 932 -14.34 -13.08 0.54
N PRO A 933 -14.80 -14.36 0.59
CA PRO A 933 -16.08 -14.71 1.20
C PRO A 933 -16.21 -14.42 2.70
N THR A 934 -15.10 -14.17 3.41
CA THR A 934 -15.15 -13.65 4.78
C THR A 934 -15.67 -12.21 4.86
N ALA A 935 -15.52 -11.44 3.78
CA ALA A 935 -15.88 -10.02 3.69
C ALA A 935 -17.14 -9.79 2.84
N VAL A 936 -17.32 -10.49 1.72
CA VAL A 936 -18.38 -10.23 0.73
C VAL A 936 -19.19 -11.50 0.47
N THR A 937 -20.52 -11.38 0.32
CA THR A 937 -21.33 -12.54 -0.11
C THR A 937 -20.88 -13.03 -1.50
N PRO A 938 -20.87 -14.35 -1.78
CA PRO A 938 -20.37 -14.91 -3.05
C PRO A 938 -20.96 -14.26 -4.30
N GLU A 939 -22.26 -13.96 -4.28
CA GLU A 939 -22.99 -13.36 -5.40
C GLU A 939 -22.69 -11.87 -5.64
N GLN A 940 -22.12 -11.16 -4.65
CA GLN A 940 -21.71 -9.75 -4.76
C GLN A 940 -20.21 -9.58 -5.09
N GLY A 941 -19.35 -10.53 -4.71
CA GLY A 941 -17.91 -10.42 -4.87
C GLY A 941 -17.45 -10.61 -6.32
N ALA A 942 -17.17 -9.52 -7.04
CA ALA A 942 -16.70 -9.52 -8.42
C ALA A 942 -15.21 -9.87 -8.49
N ILE A 943 -14.90 -11.10 -8.89
CA ILE A 943 -13.56 -11.69 -8.92
C ILE A 943 -13.04 -11.77 -10.34
N TRP A 944 -11.84 -11.25 -10.56
CA TRP A 944 -11.23 -11.15 -11.88
C TRP A 944 -10.73 -12.49 -12.43
N ALA A 945 -10.98 -12.68 -13.74
CA ALA A 945 -10.34 -13.66 -14.61
C ALA A 945 -9.81 -12.92 -15.84
N TYR A 946 -8.49 -12.78 -15.98
CA TYR A 946 -7.85 -11.91 -16.99
C TYR A 946 -6.85 -12.63 -17.92
N PRO A 947 -7.26 -13.73 -18.58
CA PRO A 947 -6.36 -14.60 -19.36
C PRO A 947 -5.56 -13.86 -20.44
N GLN A 948 -4.33 -14.32 -20.67
CA GLN A 948 -3.37 -13.71 -21.59
C GLN A 948 -2.86 -14.71 -22.62
N PRO A 949 -2.68 -14.30 -23.89
CA PRO A 949 -2.16 -15.17 -24.96
C PRO A 949 -0.71 -15.60 -24.72
N ALA A 950 0.04 -14.82 -23.92
CA ALA A 950 1.43 -15.09 -23.57
C ALA A 950 1.62 -16.08 -22.40
N TRP A 951 0.55 -16.43 -21.68
CA TRP A 951 0.58 -17.41 -20.59
C TRP A 951 0.26 -18.82 -21.10
N ASP A 952 0.71 -19.83 -20.37
CA ASP A 952 0.32 -21.21 -20.63
C ASP A 952 -1.14 -21.50 -20.20
N ASP A 953 -1.60 -22.71 -20.47
CA ASP A 953 -2.97 -23.12 -20.21
C ASP A 953 -3.26 -23.31 -18.70
N GLU A 954 -2.28 -23.69 -17.87
CA GLU A 954 -2.48 -23.84 -16.41
C GLU A 954 -2.66 -22.47 -15.75
N LEU A 955 -1.82 -21.49 -16.07
CA LEU A 955 -1.91 -20.14 -15.51
C LEU A 955 -3.16 -19.40 -16.02
N ASN A 956 -3.54 -19.61 -17.28
CA ASN A 956 -4.82 -19.11 -17.81
C ASN A 956 -6.03 -19.77 -17.09
N ALA A 957 -6.02 -21.09 -16.89
CA ALA A 957 -7.05 -21.77 -16.12
C ALA A 957 -7.11 -21.30 -14.65
N MET A 958 -5.97 -21.00 -14.03
CA MET A 958 -5.90 -20.44 -12.68
C MET A 958 -6.67 -19.12 -12.58
N THR A 959 -6.50 -18.21 -13.55
CA THR A 959 -7.25 -16.94 -13.56
C THR A 959 -8.76 -17.17 -13.62
N VAL A 960 -9.21 -18.22 -14.30
CA VAL A 960 -10.63 -18.56 -14.37
C VAL A 960 -11.10 -19.17 -13.05
N VAL A 961 -10.38 -20.15 -12.47
CA VAL A 961 -10.72 -20.80 -11.18
C VAL A 961 -10.85 -19.80 -10.03
N ASN A 962 -10.06 -18.71 -10.04
CA ASN A 962 -10.22 -17.58 -9.10
C ASN A 962 -11.68 -17.11 -9.01
N SER A 963 -12.36 -17.01 -10.16
CA SER A 963 -13.65 -16.35 -10.30
C SER A 963 -14.89 -17.26 -10.13
N LEU A 964 -14.73 -18.58 -10.26
CA LEU A 964 -15.87 -19.50 -10.43
C LEU A 964 -16.78 -19.65 -9.19
N LEU A 965 -16.30 -19.34 -7.99
CA LEU A 965 -17.06 -19.40 -6.75
C LEU A 965 -17.54 -18.03 -6.24
N GLY A 966 -17.43 -16.99 -7.06
CA GLY A 966 -17.98 -15.66 -6.78
C GLY A 966 -18.78 -15.12 -7.96
N ARG A 967 -18.65 -13.82 -8.21
CA ARG A 967 -19.17 -13.18 -9.42
C ARG A 967 -18.05 -13.00 -10.44
N VAL A 968 -18.21 -13.56 -11.65
CA VAL A 968 -17.15 -13.51 -12.66
C VAL A 968 -16.98 -12.12 -13.28
N HIS A 969 -15.79 -11.55 -13.10
CA HIS A 969 -15.25 -10.41 -13.84
C HIS A 969 -14.24 -10.89 -14.89
N LEU A 970 -14.74 -11.20 -16.09
CA LEU A 970 -13.91 -11.57 -17.22
C LEU A 970 -13.21 -10.34 -17.81
N SER A 971 -11.94 -10.48 -18.15
CA SER A 971 -11.12 -9.46 -18.79
C SER A 971 -10.05 -10.16 -19.66
N GLY A 972 -8.94 -9.48 -19.93
CA GLY A 972 -7.85 -9.98 -20.75
C GLY A 972 -8.11 -9.83 -22.25
N ARG A 973 -7.09 -10.15 -23.05
CA ARG A 973 -7.12 -10.00 -24.52
C ARG A 973 -7.68 -11.25 -25.19
N LEU A 974 -8.98 -11.48 -24.98
CA LEU A 974 -9.74 -12.61 -25.56
C LEU A 974 -9.66 -12.66 -27.09
N ASP A 975 -9.53 -11.50 -27.73
CA ASP A 975 -9.35 -11.32 -29.17
C ASP A 975 -7.99 -11.81 -29.71
N LEU A 976 -7.00 -11.99 -28.83
CA LEU A 976 -5.64 -12.42 -29.17
C LEU A 976 -5.30 -13.86 -28.72
N LEU A 977 -6.20 -14.53 -28.00
CA LEU A 977 -5.99 -15.92 -27.57
C LEU A 977 -5.93 -16.88 -28.76
N ARG A 978 -5.08 -17.91 -28.68
CA ARG A 978 -5.15 -19.04 -29.62
C ARG A 978 -6.53 -19.74 -29.48
N PRO A 979 -7.09 -20.38 -30.52
CA PRO A 979 -8.40 -21.05 -30.43
C PRO A 979 -8.51 -21.99 -29.22
N GLU A 980 -7.52 -22.86 -29.01
CA GLU A 980 -7.48 -23.78 -27.86
C GLU A 980 -7.47 -23.06 -26.51
N GLN A 981 -6.76 -21.93 -26.39
CA GLN A 981 -6.76 -21.09 -25.18
C GLN A 981 -8.12 -20.41 -25.00
N PHE A 982 -8.73 -19.88 -26.07
CA PHE A 982 -10.07 -19.28 -26.00
C PHE A 982 -11.10 -20.31 -25.54
N ASP A 983 -11.07 -21.53 -26.11
CA ASP A 983 -11.94 -22.63 -25.73
C ASP A 983 -11.76 -23.00 -24.25
N LEU A 984 -10.53 -22.94 -23.69
CA LEU A 984 -10.29 -23.16 -22.25
C LEU A 984 -11.01 -22.13 -21.37
N ILE A 985 -10.98 -20.85 -21.76
CA ILE A 985 -11.65 -19.80 -21.00
C ILE A 985 -13.15 -19.98 -21.11
N LYS A 986 -13.64 -20.25 -22.33
CA LYS A 986 -15.05 -20.50 -22.60
C LYS A 986 -15.58 -21.71 -21.81
N ASP A 987 -14.85 -22.82 -21.74
CA ASP A 987 -15.24 -24.01 -20.95
C ASP A 987 -15.47 -23.65 -19.47
N GLY A 988 -14.61 -22.80 -18.89
CA GLY A 988 -14.79 -22.33 -17.52
C GLY A 988 -15.99 -21.38 -17.35
N MET A 989 -16.28 -20.54 -18.35
CA MET A 989 -17.49 -19.70 -18.36
C MET A 989 -18.77 -20.54 -18.52
N ASP A 990 -18.74 -21.62 -19.30
CA ASP A 990 -19.82 -22.60 -19.43
C ASP A 990 -20.07 -23.31 -18.08
N VAL A 991 -19.00 -23.76 -17.41
CA VAL A 991 -19.07 -24.33 -16.05
C VAL A 991 -19.66 -23.34 -15.05
N TYR A 992 -19.23 -22.07 -15.08
CA TYR A 992 -19.80 -21.03 -14.22
C TYR A 992 -21.32 -20.89 -14.43
N ARG A 993 -21.78 -20.79 -15.69
CA ARG A 993 -23.22 -20.69 -16.00
C ARG A 993 -24.01 -21.92 -15.54
N ALA A 994 -23.38 -23.09 -15.45
CA ALA A 994 -24.01 -24.30 -14.93
C ALA A 994 -24.17 -24.31 -13.40
N ILE A 995 -23.23 -23.72 -12.64
CA ILE A 995 -23.23 -23.76 -11.16
C ILE A 995 -23.76 -22.48 -10.49
N ARG A 996 -23.75 -21.33 -11.18
CA ARG A 996 -23.99 -20.00 -10.55
C ARG A 996 -25.33 -19.86 -9.84
N ALA A 997 -26.35 -20.64 -10.21
CA ALA A 997 -27.65 -20.64 -9.55
C ALA A 997 -27.62 -21.17 -8.10
N ASP A 998 -26.57 -21.92 -7.74
CA ASP A 998 -26.39 -22.47 -6.39
C ASP A 998 -25.75 -21.45 -5.43
N LEU A 999 -24.86 -20.58 -5.95
CA LEU A 999 -24.04 -19.65 -5.17
C LEU A 999 -24.84 -18.68 -4.26
N PRO A 1000 -25.99 -18.11 -4.67
CA PRO A 1000 -26.85 -17.27 -3.79
C PRO A 1000 -27.37 -18.01 -2.54
N THR A 1001 -27.36 -19.35 -2.56
CA THR A 1001 -27.79 -20.20 -1.44
C THR A 1001 -26.62 -20.82 -0.68
N ALA A 1002 -25.39 -20.66 -1.20
CA ALA A 1002 -24.21 -21.30 -0.65
C ALA A 1002 -23.60 -20.51 0.52
N THR A 1003 -22.82 -21.22 1.34
CA THR A 1003 -21.97 -20.64 2.41
C THR A 1003 -20.55 -21.18 2.29
N ALA A 1004 -19.56 -20.32 2.54
CA ALA A 1004 -18.15 -20.66 2.39
C ALA A 1004 -17.63 -21.58 3.51
N PHE A 1005 -16.64 -22.41 3.18
CA PHE A 1005 -15.82 -23.19 4.12
C PHE A 1005 -14.38 -23.31 3.59
N TRP A 1006 -13.42 -23.61 4.46
CA TRP A 1006 -11.99 -23.57 4.15
C TRP A 1006 -11.28 -24.85 4.59
N PRO A 1007 -11.12 -25.85 3.69
CA PRO A 1007 -10.46 -27.11 4.03
C PRO A 1007 -9.05 -26.97 4.61
N LEU A 1008 -8.31 -25.92 4.22
CA LEU A 1008 -6.95 -25.65 4.71
C LEU A 1008 -6.92 -24.61 5.85
N GLY A 1009 -8.08 -24.13 6.31
CA GLY A 1009 -8.20 -22.95 7.15
C GLY A 1009 -8.19 -21.63 6.36
N LEU A 1010 -8.39 -20.51 7.06
CA LEU A 1010 -8.32 -19.18 6.44
C LEU A 1010 -6.94 -18.96 5.81
N PRO A 1011 -6.87 -18.51 4.54
CA PRO A 1011 -5.64 -18.49 3.77
C PRO A 1011 -4.63 -17.49 4.33
N GLN A 1012 -3.35 -17.86 4.32
CA GLN A 1012 -2.23 -16.97 4.55
C GLN A 1012 -1.58 -16.58 3.23
N TRP A 1013 -1.15 -15.32 3.13
CA TRP A 1013 -0.62 -14.73 1.90
C TRP A 1013 0.50 -15.54 1.22
N HIS A 1014 1.28 -16.30 2.00
CA HIS A 1014 2.44 -17.06 1.58
C HIS A 1014 2.23 -18.59 1.51
N ASP A 1015 1.00 -19.09 1.62
CA ASP A 1015 0.72 -20.55 1.52
C ASP A 1015 1.05 -21.11 0.13
N ASP A 1016 1.56 -22.35 0.07
CA ASP A 1016 1.81 -23.09 -1.17
C ASP A 1016 0.51 -23.56 -1.85
N TRP A 1017 -0.55 -23.75 -1.06
CA TRP A 1017 -1.84 -24.28 -1.49
C TRP A 1017 -2.98 -23.46 -0.88
N PHE A 1018 -4.00 -23.18 -1.69
CA PHE A 1018 -5.24 -22.54 -1.26
C PHE A 1018 -6.42 -23.45 -1.55
N SER A 1019 -7.47 -23.37 -0.73
CA SER A 1019 -8.74 -24.06 -0.98
C SER A 1019 -9.90 -23.23 -0.45
N LEU A 1020 -10.91 -23.03 -1.30
CA LEU A 1020 -12.18 -22.38 -0.96
C LEU A 1020 -13.31 -23.33 -1.33
N GLY A 1021 -14.08 -23.72 -0.32
CA GLY A 1021 -15.31 -24.48 -0.46
C GLY A 1021 -16.56 -23.60 -0.44
N MET A 1022 -17.58 -24.02 -1.17
CA MET A 1022 -18.96 -23.50 -1.12
C MET A 1022 -19.91 -24.66 -0.86
N ALA A 1023 -20.56 -24.68 0.30
CA ALA A 1023 -21.58 -25.67 0.65
C ALA A 1023 -22.96 -25.14 0.23
N VAL A 1024 -23.65 -25.85 -0.67
CA VAL A 1024 -24.97 -25.44 -1.18
C VAL A 1024 -26.04 -25.90 -0.20
N THR A 1025 -26.83 -24.97 0.34
CA THR A 1025 -27.91 -25.30 1.30
C THR A 1025 -29.09 -26.03 0.63
N LYS A 1026 -29.33 -25.74 -0.65
CA LYS A 1026 -30.34 -26.43 -1.46
C LYS A 1026 -29.82 -27.78 -1.97
N ARG A 1027 -30.57 -28.85 -1.74
CA ARG A 1027 -30.31 -30.17 -2.32
C ARG A 1027 -30.54 -30.18 -3.84
N ASP A 1028 -29.80 -31.02 -4.55
CA ASP A 1028 -29.90 -31.17 -6.00
C ASP A 1028 -31.25 -31.81 -6.44
N VAL A 1029 -31.46 -31.94 -7.75
CA VAL A 1029 -32.68 -32.53 -8.32
C VAL A 1029 -32.94 -33.99 -7.90
N ASN A 1030 -31.94 -34.69 -7.37
CA ASN A 1030 -32.02 -36.04 -6.84
C ASN A 1030 -32.03 -36.07 -5.30
N GLY A 1031 -32.14 -34.92 -4.64
CA GLY A 1031 -32.15 -34.80 -3.19
C GLY A 1031 -30.77 -34.89 -2.53
N ARG A 1032 -29.67 -34.82 -3.28
CA ARG A 1032 -28.30 -34.95 -2.78
C ARG A 1032 -27.72 -33.61 -2.35
N GLU A 1033 -26.76 -33.63 -1.43
CA GLU A 1033 -26.05 -32.43 -0.98
C GLU A 1033 -24.87 -32.11 -1.91
N CYS A 1034 -24.67 -30.82 -2.20
CA CYS A 1034 -23.72 -30.36 -3.21
C CYS A 1034 -22.70 -29.39 -2.59
N TYR A 1035 -21.43 -29.61 -2.91
CA TYR A 1035 -20.32 -28.75 -2.50
C TYR A 1035 -19.42 -28.48 -3.70
N TYR A 1036 -18.91 -27.26 -3.81
CA TYR A 1036 -17.92 -26.88 -4.81
C TYR A 1036 -16.63 -26.46 -4.13
N LEU A 1037 -15.47 -26.90 -4.61
CA LEU A 1037 -14.15 -26.55 -4.06
C LEU A 1037 -13.26 -26.01 -5.19
N SER A 1038 -12.89 -24.73 -5.12
CA SER A 1038 -11.76 -24.20 -5.88
C SER A 1038 -10.48 -24.50 -5.10
N ILE A 1039 -9.48 -25.02 -5.80
CA ILE A 1039 -8.23 -25.52 -5.25
C ILE A 1039 -7.11 -24.94 -6.10
N TRP A 1040 -6.10 -24.35 -5.46
CA TRP A 1040 -4.96 -23.75 -6.13
C TRP A 1040 -3.67 -24.31 -5.54
N ARG A 1041 -2.73 -24.66 -6.41
CA ARG A 1041 -1.33 -24.90 -6.09
C ARG A 1041 -0.50 -23.77 -6.68
N ARG A 1042 0.34 -23.17 -5.84
CA ARG A 1042 1.39 -22.20 -6.19
C ARG A 1042 2.80 -22.76 -5.98
N GLY A 1043 2.93 -23.81 -5.16
CA GLY A 1043 4.21 -24.39 -4.79
C GLY A 1043 4.07 -25.71 -4.04
N GLY A 1044 5.02 -25.98 -3.14
CA GLY A 1044 4.97 -27.12 -2.23
C GLY A 1044 4.86 -28.51 -2.90
N PRO A 1045 4.42 -29.54 -2.16
CA PRO A 1045 4.21 -30.88 -2.68
C PRO A 1045 3.16 -30.93 -3.81
N GLU A 1046 3.28 -31.89 -4.73
CA GLU A 1046 2.30 -32.10 -5.82
C GLU A 1046 0.92 -32.59 -5.34
N SER A 1047 0.81 -33.07 -4.10
CA SER A 1047 -0.42 -33.64 -3.55
C SER A 1047 -0.70 -33.14 -2.13
N ILE A 1048 -1.98 -32.92 -1.85
CA ILE A 1048 -2.49 -32.44 -0.56
C ILE A 1048 -3.80 -33.17 -0.20
N ASP A 1049 -4.04 -33.36 1.10
CA ASP A 1049 -5.30 -33.88 1.65
C ASP A 1049 -6.18 -32.70 2.11
N LEU A 1050 -7.37 -32.55 1.52
CA LEU A 1050 -8.33 -31.48 1.85
C LEU A 1050 -9.45 -32.03 2.74
N PRO A 1051 -9.53 -31.67 4.04
CA PRO A 1051 -10.60 -32.14 4.92
C PRO A 1051 -11.93 -31.42 4.64
N VAL A 1052 -12.97 -32.22 4.40
CA VAL A 1052 -14.37 -31.76 4.26
C VAL A 1052 -15.17 -32.41 5.38
N LYS A 1053 -15.02 -31.86 6.60
CA LYS A 1053 -15.52 -32.46 7.86
C LYS A 1053 -17.00 -32.87 7.80
N ALA A 1054 -17.85 -32.06 7.18
CA ALA A 1054 -19.29 -32.30 7.02
C ALA A 1054 -19.64 -33.58 6.23
N LEU A 1055 -18.67 -34.15 5.49
CA LEU A 1055 -18.81 -35.36 4.69
C LEU A 1055 -18.08 -36.58 5.29
N CYS A 1056 -17.49 -36.45 6.48
CA CYS A 1056 -16.79 -37.57 7.12
C CYS A 1056 -17.71 -38.79 7.31
N GLY A 1057 -17.23 -39.97 6.92
CA GLY A 1057 -17.98 -41.23 6.95
C GLY A 1057 -18.96 -41.44 5.80
N ARG A 1058 -19.15 -40.46 4.89
CA ARG A 1058 -20.16 -40.53 3.82
C ARG A 1058 -19.59 -40.99 2.48
N ALA A 1059 -20.44 -41.63 1.68
CA ALA A 1059 -20.19 -41.86 0.27
C ALA A 1059 -20.34 -40.53 -0.48
N VAL A 1060 -19.32 -40.18 -1.28
CA VAL A 1060 -19.27 -38.91 -2.03
C VAL A 1060 -18.77 -39.22 -3.43
N ASN A 1061 -19.47 -38.70 -4.44
CA ASN A 1061 -18.96 -38.61 -5.79
C ASN A 1061 -18.16 -37.32 -5.94
N ALA A 1062 -16.89 -37.43 -6.35
CA ALA A 1062 -15.98 -36.30 -6.55
C ALA A 1062 -15.63 -36.15 -8.04
N GLU A 1063 -15.82 -34.97 -8.60
CA GLU A 1063 -15.71 -34.69 -10.03
C GLU A 1063 -14.93 -33.39 -10.27
N ILE A 1064 -13.93 -33.40 -11.14
CA ILE A 1064 -13.27 -32.16 -11.61
C ILE A 1064 -14.18 -31.50 -12.64
N LEU A 1065 -14.75 -30.34 -12.32
CA LEU A 1065 -15.56 -29.58 -13.28
C LEU A 1065 -14.69 -28.74 -14.23
N TYR A 1066 -13.58 -28.18 -13.74
CA TYR A 1066 -12.75 -27.31 -14.55
C TYR A 1066 -11.29 -27.22 -14.04
N PRO A 1067 -10.30 -27.10 -14.94
CA PRO A 1067 -10.31 -27.58 -16.31
C PRO A 1067 -10.27 -29.12 -16.35
N THR A 1068 -11.12 -29.73 -17.17
CA THR A 1068 -11.18 -31.21 -17.34
C THR A 1068 -10.03 -31.77 -18.18
N ARG A 1069 -9.42 -30.93 -19.02
CA ARG A 1069 -8.38 -31.32 -19.98
C ARG A 1069 -6.94 -31.22 -19.47
N LEU A 1070 -6.72 -30.65 -18.28
CA LEU A 1070 -5.39 -30.51 -17.69
C LEU A 1070 -5.16 -31.58 -16.61
N PRO A 1071 -3.95 -32.18 -16.50
CA PRO A 1071 -3.71 -33.31 -15.61
C PRO A 1071 -3.99 -33.00 -14.14
N ALA A 1072 -4.85 -33.78 -13.50
CA ALA A 1072 -4.99 -33.84 -12.05
C ALA A 1072 -5.62 -35.19 -11.65
N MET A 1073 -5.38 -35.61 -10.41
CA MET A 1073 -6.03 -36.77 -9.81
C MET A 1073 -6.76 -36.35 -8.54
N ILE A 1074 -7.93 -36.93 -8.29
CA ILE A 1074 -8.69 -36.75 -7.06
C ILE A 1074 -9.13 -38.11 -6.50
N GLU A 1075 -9.09 -38.26 -5.19
CA GLU A 1075 -9.47 -39.49 -4.47
C GLU A 1075 -10.25 -39.11 -3.21
N TRP A 1076 -11.44 -39.69 -3.00
CA TRP A 1076 -12.24 -39.47 -1.80
C TRP A 1076 -12.01 -40.56 -0.75
N LEU A 1077 -11.48 -40.17 0.41
CA LEU A 1077 -11.21 -41.04 1.54
C LEU A 1077 -12.34 -40.93 2.58
N SER A 1078 -13.46 -41.61 2.30
CA SER A 1078 -14.71 -41.52 3.07
C SER A 1078 -14.54 -41.72 4.58
N ASN A 1079 -13.73 -42.69 4.99
CA ASN A 1079 -13.45 -43.01 6.40
C ASN A 1079 -12.73 -41.89 7.18
N LYS A 1080 -12.16 -40.89 6.49
CA LYS A 1080 -11.49 -39.73 7.08
C LYS A 1080 -12.15 -38.39 6.73
N GLY A 1081 -13.07 -38.37 5.76
CA GLY A 1081 -13.64 -37.13 5.22
C GLY A 1081 -12.62 -36.27 4.47
N LEU A 1082 -11.65 -36.89 3.78
CA LEU A 1082 -10.59 -36.19 3.04
C LEU A 1082 -10.78 -36.34 1.53
N LEU A 1083 -10.71 -35.23 0.79
CA LEU A 1083 -10.47 -35.22 -0.64
C LEU A 1083 -8.95 -35.08 -0.86
N LYS A 1084 -8.30 -36.16 -1.27
CA LYS A 1084 -6.91 -36.10 -1.71
C LYS A 1084 -6.85 -35.60 -3.14
N VAL A 1085 -5.95 -34.67 -3.40
CA VAL A 1085 -5.78 -34.00 -4.70
C VAL A 1085 -4.32 -34.10 -5.12
N THR A 1086 -4.06 -34.29 -6.40
CA THR A 1086 -2.71 -34.22 -7.01
C THR A 1086 -2.74 -33.33 -8.24
N ILE A 1087 -1.91 -32.29 -8.25
CA ILE A 1087 -1.70 -31.35 -9.36
C ILE A 1087 -0.19 -31.26 -9.62
N SER A 1088 0.28 -31.78 -10.75
CA SER A 1088 1.72 -31.82 -11.08
C SER A 1088 2.29 -30.45 -11.45
N SER A 1089 1.49 -29.57 -12.08
CA SER A 1089 1.89 -28.17 -12.34
C SER A 1089 2.08 -27.41 -11.02
N GLU A 1090 3.18 -26.67 -10.91
CA GLU A 1090 3.48 -25.81 -9.74
C GLU A 1090 2.51 -24.61 -9.66
N MET A 1091 1.97 -24.18 -10.80
CA MET A 1091 1.00 -23.09 -10.95
C MET A 1091 -0.34 -23.60 -11.51
N GLY A 1092 -0.90 -24.65 -10.88
CA GLY A 1092 -2.14 -25.29 -11.33
C GLY A 1092 -3.33 -25.03 -10.41
N ALA A 1093 -4.53 -24.95 -10.97
CA ALA A 1093 -5.76 -24.79 -10.20
C ALA A 1093 -6.91 -25.65 -10.75
N ARG A 1094 -7.80 -26.14 -9.88
CA ARG A 1094 -8.95 -26.98 -10.23
C ARG A 1094 -10.20 -26.54 -9.47
N LEU A 1095 -11.36 -26.61 -10.12
CA LEU A 1095 -12.67 -26.58 -9.49
C LEU A 1095 -13.22 -28.02 -9.44
N VAL A 1096 -13.57 -28.48 -8.24
CA VAL A 1096 -14.13 -29.81 -7.97
C VAL A 1096 -15.56 -29.69 -7.45
N LYS A 1097 -16.45 -30.58 -7.89
CA LYS A 1097 -17.78 -30.79 -7.30
C LYS A 1097 -17.74 -32.05 -6.45
N LEU A 1098 -18.28 -31.97 -5.23
CA LEU A 1098 -18.59 -33.10 -4.37
C LEU A 1098 -20.10 -33.23 -4.26
N THR A 1099 -20.61 -34.44 -4.45
CA THR A 1099 -22.03 -34.76 -4.28
C THR A 1099 -22.18 -35.92 -3.30
N ALA A 1100 -22.96 -35.72 -2.24
CA ALA A 1100 -23.17 -36.69 -1.17
C ALA A 1100 -24.65 -37.07 -1.03
N GLU A 1101 -24.92 -38.35 -0.76
CA GLU A 1101 -26.28 -38.86 -0.45
C GLU A 1101 -26.73 -38.48 0.97
#